data_AF-A0A6P0LBB5-F1
#
_entry.id   AF-A0A6P0LBB5-F1
#
_cell.length_a   1.000
_cell.length_b   1.000
_cell.length_c   1.000
_cell.angle_alpha   90.00
_cell.angle_beta   90.00
_cell.angle_gamma   90.00
#
_symmetry.space_group_name_H-M   'P 1'
#
loop_
_entity.id
_entity.type
_entity.pdbx_description
1 polymer ?
#
loop_
_entity_poly.entity_id
_entity_poly.type
_entity_poly.pdbx_seq_one_letter_code
_entity_poly.pdbx_strand_id
1 'polypeptide(L)'
;MTENMVREKLYELLPAIYRRKDFFSGEPLRALLAIVEQELGILEADINNLYENWFIETCDQWVLPYIAELVGIQDLNDPEKILPVQRSRIGNAIRYRRHKGTPRTLELAIENTTGWTVRVVEMFNYVLTTQYIQRVRLQSAATFALTQSTAMVAMQDLFDSNAHTLDIRAFDGNQIRYNLKSLSLFIWRLQSYPIKRSTPCYRPELPIKAVDIRRWDTRDDTSKYEFEQAVFGFNTSPSQRKHTVQVSPRVISNRNGYYRHKLKKKSKPDWPVINQTGCYTFHPLGYDMPLFNQPKSRENQNLWAHELDSLELPIPISHKAFEEDLRPFQTSTPEEETDEKFIKVFRLGDDDDYIYPNDWVEQQTENTTYSLLKMAKDYRKSVDLKEVPAPEVDRSEPELNSEYYYGAARSLVIYIKRGKNQGAEYPAIPPEKIIAQRLTNWEEPPPGKIAVDVELGRLMFASGEDPGWDNLEVNFSYGFSANMGGGPYNRSQTLVQDAETIRWVARKMPPEATENWYTSLSEAIAAWKASGESHNTIRIMDNQAHFTARTLTAPVVDDTLLIELGPCDRLTIEAGNGYRPTISPLGGDLIVSGAEGSTLRLNGVLCGGKVIVAGKAQLEVDHCTIRPKRSPDQHQETLVGISEVSGETNVTISNSIVGQVNLPIESGALALRDSIIDGAGSAAIRSLGRHHGLVTKIERSTIFGGVYIEEMELGSETIFMEPVKAEKQGSGGLRYSYAPVGYQISAQPPTEEENYYYSTPERYECQPKTLENSELQPSFTSQQYGQPTYAQLSLSCPQEIQKGAENNTEMGAFNNLQRPQQEANLAASLDEYLRLGMEVSTVYKN
;
A
#
# COMPACT_ATOMS: atom_id res chain seq x y z
N MET A 1 -37.16 -6.85 1.28
CA MET A 1 -38.52 -6.31 1.56
C MET A 1 -39.09 -6.90 2.86
N THR A 2 -38.42 -6.74 4.00
CA THR A 2 -38.83 -7.38 5.27
C THR A 2 -38.51 -6.50 6.49
N GLU A 3 -38.76 -5.20 6.40
CA GLU A 3 -38.57 -4.28 7.54
C GLU A 3 -39.78 -3.39 7.84
N ASN A 4 -40.84 -3.42 7.01
CA ASN A 4 -42.06 -2.60 7.21
C ASN A 4 -43.34 -3.41 7.43
N MET A 5 -43.24 -4.64 7.97
CA MET A 5 -44.37 -5.22 8.67
C MET A 5 -44.28 -4.76 10.11
N VAL A 6 -45.02 -3.71 10.45
CA VAL A 6 -45.47 -3.44 11.82
C VAL A 6 -46.07 -4.76 12.32
N ARG A 7 -45.29 -5.52 13.10
CA ARG A 7 -45.77 -6.75 13.72
C ARG A 7 -46.86 -6.30 14.69
N GLU A 8 -48.06 -6.85 14.52
CA GLU A 8 -49.19 -6.61 15.42
C GLU A 8 -49.32 -7.79 16.39
N LYS A 9 -48.20 -8.25 16.94
CA LYS A 9 -48.10 -9.46 17.78
C LYS A 9 -49.03 -9.33 18.99
N LEU A 10 -49.12 -8.16 19.61
CA LEU A 10 -50.01 -7.94 20.76
C LEU A 10 -51.49 -7.95 20.38
N TYR A 11 -51.84 -7.36 19.23
CA TYR A 11 -53.22 -7.36 18.74
C TYR A 11 -53.66 -8.75 18.28
N GLU A 12 -52.76 -9.53 17.66
CA GLU A 12 -53.01 -10.91 17.24
C GLU A 12 -53.27 -11.86 18.40
N LEU A 13 -52.63 -11.62 19.56
CA LEU A 13 -52.86 -12.38 20.79
C LEU A 13 -54.26 -12.15 21.39
N LEU A 14 -54.99 -11.08 20.99
CA LEU A 14 -56.35 -10.86 21.44
C LEU A 14 -57.33 -11.88 20.82
N PRO A 15 -58.29 -12.40 21.61
CA PRO A 15 -59.36 -13.24 21.08
C PRO A 15 -60.13 -12.54 19.96
N ALA A 16 -60.51 -13.30 18.92
CA ALA A 16 -61.14 -12.78 17.71
C ALA A 16 -62.42 -11.95 17.98
N ILE A 17 -63.13 -12.21 19.08
CA ILE A 17 -64.33 -11.47 19.48
C ILE A 17 -64.02 -9.98 19.75
N TYR A 18 -62.87 -9.68 20.35
CA TYR A 18 -62.47 -8.29 20.65
C TYR A 18 -61.95 -7.57 19.42
N ARG A 19 -61.14 -8.23 18.59
CA ARG A 19 -60.68 -7.70 17.30
C ARG A 19 -61.84 -7.34 16.37
N ARG A 20 -62.88 -8.19 16.33
CA ARG A 20 -64.08 -7.92 15.53
C ARG A 20 -64.86 -6.72 16.04
N LYS A 21 -64.96 -6.52 17.36
CA LYS A 21 -65.62 -5.34 17.95
C LYS A 21 -64.83 -4.05 17.72
N ASP A 22 -63.51 -4.12 17.77
CA ASP A 22 -62.61 -2.99 17.53
C ASP A 22 -62.68 -2.52 16.08
N PHE A 23 -62.70 -3.45 15.12
CA PHE A 23 -62.91 -3.15 13.70
C PHE A 23 -64.20 -2.34 13.45
N PHE A 24 -65.31 -2.71 14.09
CA PHE A 24 -66.57 -1.96 13.98
C PHE A 24 -66.54 -0.58 14.66
N SER A 25 -65.56 -0.32 15.53
CA SER A 25 -65.42 0.93 16.29
C SER A 25 -64.33 1.85 15.73
N GLY A 26 -63.77 1.55 14.55
CA GLY A 26 -62.71 2.34 13.92
C GLY A 26 -61.30 2.01 14.40
N GLU A 27 -61.07 0.82 14.94
CA GLU A 27 -59.76 0.28 15.36
C GLU A 27 -58.97 1.08 16.44
N PRO A 28 -59.60 1.73 17.44
CA PRO A 28 -58.86 2.45 18.48
C PRO A 28 -57.99 1.53 19.36
N LEU A 29 -58.39 0.28 19.61
CA LEU A 29 -57.61 -0.66 20.41
C LEU A 29 -56.37 -1.14 19.64
N ARG A 30 -56.48 -1.38 18.34
CA ARG A 30 -55.34 -1.66 17.46
C ARG A 30 -54.32 -0.54 17.48
N ALA A 31 -54.76 0.71 17.35
CA ALA A 31 -53.88 1.88 17.40
C ALA A 31 -53.17 2.02 18.75
N LEU A 32 -53.88 1.81 19.87
CA LEU A 32 -53.28 1.82 21.20
C LEU A 32 -52.25 0.70 21.37
N LEU A 33 -52.59 -0.53 20.95
CA LEU A 33 -51.69 -1.67 21.06
C LEU A 33 -50.47 -1.54 20.17
N ALA A 34 -50.56 -0.88 19.02
CA ALA A 34 -49.41 -0.58 18.18
C ALA A 34 -48.38 0.31 18.91
N ILE A 35 -48.85 1.32 19.66
CA ILE A 35 -47.97 2.17 20.48
C ILE A 35 -47.34 1.36 21.62
N VAL A 36 -48.14 0.53 22.31
CA VAL A 36 -47.63 -0.34 23.39
C VAL A 36 -46.62 -1.37 22.86
N GLU A 37 -46.84 -1.88 21.65
CA GLU A 37 -45.95 -2.84 21.01
C GLU A 37 -44.60 -2.22 20.62
N GLN A 38 -44.59 -0.93 20.25
CA GLN A 38 -43.35 -0.19 20.03
C GLN A 38 -42.49 -0.13 21.30
N GLU A 39 -43.08 0.25 22.44
CA GLU A 39 -42.39 0.29 23.73
C GLU A 39 -41.97 -1.11 24.21
N LEU A 40 -42.82 -2.13 23.98
CA LEU A 40 -42.46 -3.52 24.26
C LEU A 40 -41.28 -3.97 23.41
N GLY A 41 -41.23 -3.58 22.13
CA GLY A 41 -40.11 -3.89 21.24
C GLY A 41 -38.80 -3.29 21.71
N ILE A 42 -38.83 -2.03 22.19
CA ILE A 42 -37.66 -1.39 22.82
C ILE A 42 -37.22 -2.17 24.06
N LEU A 43 -38.16 -2.55 24.92
CA LEU A 43 -37.85 -3.30 26.15
C LEU A 43 -37.35 -4.73 25.86
N GLU A 44 -37.92 -5.44 24.89
CA GLU A 44 -37.43 -6.74 24.43
C GLU A 44 -36.00 -6.61 23.85
N ALA A 45 -35.73 -5.55 23.08
CA ALA A 45 -34.40 -5.27 22.55
C ALA A 45 -33.39 -4.97 23.67
N ASP A 46 -33.76 -4.15 24.65
CA ASP A 46 -32.92 -3.84 25.81
C ASP A 46 -32.62 -5.09 26.63
N ILE A 47 -33.60 -5.97 26.85
CA ILE A 47 -33.37 -7.26 27.53
C ILE A 47 -32.42 -8.14 26.73
N ASN A 48 -32.60 -8.23 25.41
CA ASN A 48 -31.69 -9.00 24.56
C ASN A 48 -30.27 -8.41 24.63
N ASN A 49 -30.12 -7.09 24.56
CA ASN A 49 -28.83 -6.40 24.72
C ASN A 49 -28.19 -6.71 26.08
N LEU A 50 -28.97 -6.80 27.16
CA LEU A 50 -28.45 -7.21 28.48
C LEU A 50 -27.92 -8.66 28.49
N TYR A 51 -28.53 -9.58 27.74
CA TYR A 51 -28.01 -10.95 27.59
C TYR A 51 -26.76 -10.99 26.70
N GLU A 52 -26.73 -10.21 25.61
CA GLU A 52 -25.53 -10.05 24.79
C GLU A 52 -24.36 -9.46 25.60
N ASN A 53 -24.68 -8.58 26.55
CA ASN A 53 -23.70 -7.98 27.47
C ASN A 53 -22.99 -8.98 28.40
N TRP A 54 -23.42 -10.24 28.47
CA TRP A 54 -22.70 -11.29 29.22
C TRP A 54 -21.50 -11.87 28.47
N PHE A 55 -21.46 -11.74 27.14
CA PHE A 55 -20.43 -12.34 26.31
C PHE A 55 -19.47 -11.28 25.77
N ILE A 56 -18.17 -11.53 25.87
CA ILE A 56 -17.15 -10.55 25.48
C ILE A 56 -17.21 -10.20 23.99
N GLU A 57 -17.67 -11.13 23.16
CA GLU A 57 -17.79 -10.97 21.72
C GLU A 57 -18.90 -9.99 21.33
N THR A 58 -20.03 -10.04 22.04
CA THR A 58 -21.26 -9.32 21.68
C THR A 58 -21.60 -8.17 22.62
N CYS A 59 -21.00 -8.09 23.80
CA CYS A 59 -21.26 -7.02 24.77
C CYS A 59 -20.95 -5.61 24.25
N ASP A 60 -21.71 -4.64 24.71
CA ASP A 60 -21.51 -3.23 24.51
C ASP A 60 -20.17 -2.76 25.10
N GLN A 61 -19.60 -1.71 24.51
CA GLN A 61 -18.29 -1.19 24.92
C GLN A 61 -18.22 -0.74 26.39
N TRP A 62 -19.32 -0.22 26.92
CA TRP A 62 -19.38 0.25 28.32
C TRP A 62 -19.27 -0.89 29.33
N VAL A 63 -19.55 -2.14 28.95
CA VAL A 63 -19.48 -3.33 29.81
C VAL A 63 -18.06 -3.88 29.92
N LEU A 64 -17.20 -3.58 28.94
CA LEU A 64 -15.84 -4.12 28.85
C LEU A 64 -14.99 -3.91 30.10
N PRO A 65 -14.98 -2.73 30.77
CA PRO A 65 -14.18 -2.53 31.98
C PRO A 65 -14.58 -3.48 33.12
N TYR A 66 -15.87 -3.80 33.25
CA TYR A 66 -16.37 -4.69 34.30
C TYR A 66 -15.94 -6.15 34.06
N ILE A 67 -16.03 -6.62 32.81
CA ILE A 67 -15.55 -7.96 32.43
C ILE A 67 -14.03 -8.03 32.58
N ALA A 68 -13.33 -6.98 32.20
CA ALA A 68 -11.88 -6.86 32.37
C ALA A 68 -11.47 -6.97 33.83
N GLU A 69 -12.14 -6.24 34.74
CA GLU A 69 -11.86 -6.29 36.17
C GLU A 69 -12.08 -7.70 36.73
N LEU A 70 -13.14 -8.39 36.29
CA LEU A 70 -13.43 -9.78 36.67
C LEU A 70 -12.29 -10.74 36.30
N VAL A 71 -11.68 -10.54 35.12
CA VAL A 71 -10.50 -11.33 34.69
C VAL A 71 -9.19 -10.73 35.19
N GLY A 72 -9.21 -9.71 36.05
CA GLY A 72 -8.02 -9.10 36.66
C GLY A 72 -7.18 -8.26 35.69
N ILE A 73 -7.83 -7.54 34.77
CA ILE A 73 -7.24 -6.51 33.91
C ILE A 73 -7.76 -5.15 34.42
N GLN A 74 -6.87 -4.30 34.94
CA GLN A 74 -7.24 -3.07 35.68
C GLN A 74 -6.96 -1.77 34.92
N ASP A 75 -6.32 -1.85 33.76
CA ASP A 75 -5.88 -0.72 32.93
C ASP A 75 -6.98 -0.19 31.98
N LEU A 76 -8.20 -0.70 32.10
CA LEU A 76 -9.33 -0.40 31.19
C LEU A 76 -10.40 0.54 31.75
N ASN A 77 -10.13 1.18 32.89
CA ASN A 77 -11.08 2.10 33.53
C ASN A 77 -11.27 3.43 32.79
N ASP A 78 -10.53 3.65 31.70
CA ASP A 78 -10.61 4.87 30.88
C ASP A 78 -11.25 4.53 29.52
N PRO A 79 -12.54 4.90 29.31
CA PRO A 79 -13.26 4.56 28.08
C PRO A 79 -12.64 5.15 26.81
N GLU A 80 -11.88 6.25 26.91
CA GLU A 80 -11.17 6.85 25.76
C GLU A 80 -9.92 6.07 25.34
N LYS A 81 -9.45 5.15 26.19
CA LYS A 81 -8.29 4.28 25.93
C LYS A 81 -8.68 2.87 25.50
N ILE A 82 -9.97 2.62 25.27
CA ILE A 82 -10.45 1.30 24.86
C ILE A 82 -10.20 1.10 23.37
N LEU A 83 -9.04 0.56 23.02
CA LEU A 83 -8.78 0.14 21.64
C LEU A 83 -9.73 -1.02 21.27
N PRO A 84 -10.29 -1.06 20.03
CA PRO A 84 -11.16 -2.15 19.58
C PRO A 84 -10.56 -3.56 19.77
N VAL A 85 -9.22 -3.67 19.76
CA VAL A 85 -8.47 -4.91 19.93
C VAL A 85 -8.60 -5.51 21.35
N GLN A 86 -8.95 -4.69 22.35
CA GLN A 86 -8.93 -5.10 23.76
C GLN A 86 -9.99 -6.15 24.12
N ARG A 87 -11.07 -6.30 23.35
CA ARG A 87 -12.00 -7.44 23.52
C ARG A 87 -11.28 -8.78 23.43
N SER A 88 -10.36 -8.90 22.47
CA SER A 88 -9.56 -10.12 22.29
C SER A 88 -8.58 -10.34 23.45
N ARG A 89 -8.00 -9.26 24.01
CA ARG A 89 -7.16 -9.32 25.21
C ARG A 89 -7.95 -9.83 26.41
N ILE A 90 -9.14 -9.28 26.67
CA ILE A 90 -10.00 -9.67 27.79
C ILE A 90 -10.46 -11.12 27.64
N GLY A 91 -11.00 -11.48 26.47
CA GLY A 91 -11.51 -12.83 26.20
C GLY A 91 -10.44 -13.93 26.31
N ASN A 92 -9.18 -13.61 25.98
CA ASN A 92 -8.08 -14.56 26.06
C ASN A 92 -7.20 -14.42 27.32
N ALA A 93 -7.53 -13.55 28.28
CA ALA A 93 -6.70 -13.26 29.43
C ALA A 93 -6.31 -14.52 30.24
N ILE A 94 -7.31 -15.35 30.58
CA ILE A 94 -7.09 -16.63 31.29
C ILE A 94 -6.21 -17.56 30.44
N ARG A 95 -6.43 -17.59 29.13
CA ARG A 95 -5.69 -18.43 28.19
C ARG A 95 -4.21 -18.05 28.15
N TYR A 96 -3.91 -16.76 28.10
CA TYR A 96 -2.52 -16.26 28.11
C TYR A 96 -1.82 -16.58 29.42
N ARG A 97 -2.49 -16.39 30.56
CA ARG A 97 -1.92 -16.71 31.88
C ARG A 97 -1.62 -18.19 32.03
N ARG A 98 -2.46 -19.08 31.48
CA ARG A 98 -2.21 -20.54 31.48
C ARG A 98 -1.03 -20.98 30.62
N HIS A 99 -0.66 -20.19 29.60
CA HIS A 99 0.43 -20.52 28.66
C HIS A 99 1.61 -19.51 28.74
N LYS A 100 1.67 -18.76 29.84
CA LYS A 100 2.67 -17.72 30.09
C LYS A 100 4.09 -18.26 29.91
N GLY A 101 4.95 -17.48 29.26
CA GLY A 101 6.35 -17.82 29.03
C GLY A 101 6.64 -18.67 27.79
N THR A 102 5.64 -18.93 26.94
CA THR A 102 5.86 -19.48 25.58
C THR A 102 5.97 -18.35 24.55
N PRO A 103 6.86 -18.42 23.55
CA PRO A 103 7.00 -17.40 22.51
C PRO A 103 5.67 -17.07 21.83
N ARG A 104 4.89 -18.11 21.47
CA ARG A 104 3.59 -17.96 20.81
C ARG A 104 2.54 -17.24 21.66
N THR A 105 2.51 -17.47 22.97
CA THR A 105 1.59 -16.74 23.85
C THR A 105 1.97 -15.28 23.97
N LEU A 106 3.26 -14.96 23.97
CA LEU A 106 3.76 -13.60 24.00
C LEU A 106 3.44 -12.86 22.70
N GLU A 107 3.60 -13.51 21.53
CA GLU A 107 3.15 -12.98 20.23
C GLU A 107 1.66 -12.62 20.25
N LEU A 108 0.80 -13.57 20.66
CA LEU A 108 -0.65 -13.37 20.67
C LEU A 108 -1.10 -12.32 21.70
N ALA A 109 -0.48 -12.28 22.89
CA ALA A 109 -0.81 -11.29 23.89
C ALA A 109 -0.46 -9.87 23.41
N ILE A 110 0.68 -9.70 22.76
CA ILE A 110 1.09 -8.41 22.19
C ILE A 110 0.22 -8.03 20.99
N GLU A 111 -0.04 -8.97 20.08
CA GLU A 111 -0.91 -8.76 18.91
C GLU A 111 -2.31 -8.30 19.32
N ASN A 112 -2.90 -8.96 20.32
CA ASN A 112 -4.25 -8.63 20.80
C ASN A 112 -4.31 -7.41 21.72
N THR A 113 -3.17 -6.85 22.14
CA THR A 113 -3.14 -5.62 22.95
C THR A 113 -2.76 -4.40 22.12
N THR A 114 -1.81 -4.55 21.19
CA THR A 114 -1.24 -3.46 20.39
C THR A 114 -1.81 -3.40 18.97
N GLY A 115 -2.34 -4.50 18.45
CA GLY A 115 -2.73 -4.64 17.05
C GLY A 115 -1.55 -4.84 16.08
N TRP A 116 -0.31 -4.88 16.56
CA TRP A 116 0.87 -5.10 15.71
C TRP A 116 1.13 -6.57 15.52
N THR A 117 1.48 -6.98 14.30
CA THR A 117 2.01 -8.32 14.06
C THR A 117 3.38 -8.44 14.71
N VAL A 118 3.59 -9.48 15.50
CA VAL A 118 4.83 -9.72 16.23
C VAL A 118 5.34 -11.12 16.01
N ARG A 119 6.66 -11.24 15.99
CA ARG A 119 7.40 -12.50 16.09
C ARG A 119 8.39 -12.47 17.20
N VAL A 120 8.35 -13.52 18.00
CA VAL A 120 9.25 -13.72 19.14
C VAL A 120 10.20 -14.83 18.76
N VAL A 121 11.48 -14.50 18.74
CA VAL A 121 12.54 -15.44 18.42
C VAL A 121 13.43 -15.67 19.62
N GLU A 122 13.60 -16.94 19.97
CA GLU A 122 14.50 -17.36 21.04
C GLU A 122 15.95 -17.36 20.55
N MET A 123 16.73 -16.39 21.03
CA MET A 123 18.07 -16.15 20.52
C MET A 123 19.07 -17.27 20.87
N PHE A 124 18.79 -18.06 21.91
CA PHE A 124 19.63 -19.20 22.29
C PHE A 124 19.71 -20.28 21.20
N ASN A 125 18.76 -20.34 20.26
CA ASN A 125 18.79 -21.30 19.14
C ASN A 125 19.91 -21.02 18.14
N TYR A 126 20.39 -19.77 18.11
CA TYR A 126 21.47 -19.29 17.24
C TYR A 126 22.81 -19.21 17.96
N VAL A 127 22.84 -19.41 19.28
CA VAL A 127 24.10 -19.41 20.04
C VAL A 127 24.83 -20.74 19.84
N LEU A 128 26.10 -20.64 19.48
CA LEU A 128 27.00 -21.79 19.38
C LEU A 128 27.08 -22.53 20.71
N THR A 129 26.73 -23.82 20.70
CA THR A 129 26.81 -24.70 21.87
C THR A 129 27.39 -26.05 21.49
N THR A 130 28.18 -26.64 22.39
CA THR A 130 28.51 -28.07 22.32
C THR A 130 27.24 -28.86 22.63
N GLN A 131 26.80 -29.70 21.70
CA GLN A 131 25.52 -30.41 21.82
C GLN A 131 25.66 -31.71 22.62
N TYR A 132 24.66 -32.02 23.45
CA TYR A 132 24.59 -33.27 24.17
C TYR A 132 24.16 -34.41 23.22
N ILE A 133 24.88 -35.53 23.22
CA ILE A 133 24.71 -36.58 22.20
C ILE A 133 23.32 -37.22 22.18
N GLN A 134 22.61 -37.25 23.32
CA GLN A 134 21.23 -37.77 23.38
C GLN A 134 20.18 -36.74 22.93
N ARG A 135 20.58 -35.49 22.69
CA ARG A 135 19.69 -34.40 22.26
C ARG A 135 20.38 -33.49 21.25
N VAL A 136 20.62 -34.05 20.07
CA VAL A 136 21.17 -33.31 18.92
C VAL A 136 20.08 -32.44 18.29
N ARG A 137 20.39 -31.15 18.13
CA ARG A 137 19.63 -30.15 17.39
C ARG A 137 20.21 -30.05 15.99
N LEU A 138 19.58 -30.75 15.04
CA LEU A 138 20.04 -30.82 13.64
C LEU A 138 19.94 -29.48 12.90
N GLN A 139 19.05 -28.58 13.35
CA GLN A 139 18.83 -27.28 12.73
C GLN A 139 19.80 -26.18 13.22
N SER A 140 20.51 -26.40 14.35
CA SER A 140 21.47 -25.42 14.86
C SER A 140 22.78 -25.51 14.06
N ALA A 141 23.07 -24.48 13.27
CA ALA A 141 24.34 -24.37 12.55
C ALA A 141 25.51 -24.35 13.54
N ALA A 142 26.60 -25.07 13.21
CA ALA A 142 27.84 -25.06 13.98
C ALA A 142 28.89 -24.09 13.40
N THR A 143 28.69 -23.64 12.16
CA THR A 143 29.65 -22.83 11.41
C THR A 143 28.96 -21.73 10.62
N PHE A 144 29.70 -20.64 10.39
CA PHE A 144 29.26 -19.53 9.55
C PHE A 144 29.63 -19.78 8.08
N ALA A 145 28.66 -19.74 7.16
CA ALA A 145 28.90 -19.95 5.73
C ALA A 145 29.28 -18.62 5.02
N LEU A 146 30.57 -18.26 5.02
CA LEU A 146 31.09 -17.01 4.41
C LEU A 146 30.82 -16.88 2.90
N THR A 147 30.54 -17.98 2.21
CA THR A 147 30.26 -18.00 0.77
C THR A 147 28.82 -17.63 0.43
N GLN A 148 27.93 -17.58 1.42
CA GLN A 148 26.53 -17.23 1.24
C GLN A 148 26.31 -15.76 1.59
N SER A 149 26.41 -14.89 0.59
CA SER A 149 26.18 -13.44 0.74
C SER A 149 24.81 -13.12 1.35
N THR A 150 23.77 -13.92 1.06
CA THR A 150 22.44 -13.72 1.64
C THR A 150 22.38 -13.99 3.14
N ALA A 151 23.12 -15.01 3.62
CA ALA A 151 23.21 -15.29 5.04
C ALA A 151 23.96 -14.17 5.77
N MET A 152 24.93 -13.52 5.11
CA MET A 152 25.62 -12.35 5.67
C MET A 152 24.72 -11.11 5.75
N VAL A 153 23.84 -10.90 4.77
CA VAL A 153 22.90 -9.76 4.75
C VAL A 153 21.79 -9.92 5.79
N ALA A 154 21.37 -11.15 6.06
CA ALA A 154 20.34 -11.45 7.07
C ALA A 154 20.87 -11.51 8.52
N MET A 155 22.15 -11.18 8.76
CA MET A 155 22.68 -11.08 10.12
C MET A 155 21.87 -10.09 10.95
N GLN A 156 21.58 -10.43 12.20
CA GLN A 156 20.78 -9.56 13.09
C GLN A 156 19.39 -9.25 12.51
N ASP A 157 18.80 -10.22 11.82
CA ASP A 157 17.42 -10.18 11.33
C ASP A 157 16.66 -11.44 11.76
N LEU A 158 15.35 -11.45 11.56
CA LEU A 158 14.45 -12.59 11.78
C LEU A 158 14.91 -13.83 10.98
N PHE A 159 15.42 -13.61 9.77
CA PHE A 159 15.85 -14.66 8.85
C PHE A 159 17.32 -15.03 9.02
N ASP A 160 17.95 -14.57 10.09
CA ASP A 160 19.29 -15.02 10.43
C ASP A 160 19.24 -16.53 10.69
N SER A 161 20.08 -17.26 9.99
CA SER A 161 20.27 -18.72 10.16
C SER A 161 21.68 -19.05 10.64
N ASN A 162 22.50 -18.02 10.88
CA ASN A 162 23.89 -18.19 11.24
C ASN A 162 24.07 -18.48 12.72
N ALA A 163 25.17 -19.15 13.01
CA ALA A 163 25.59 -19.39 14.38
C ALA A 163 26.39 -18.21 14.92
N HIS A 164 26.04 -17.76 16.12
CA HIS A 164 26.65 -16.61 16.79
C HIS A 164 27.35 -17.02 18.09
N THR A 165 28.34 -16.22 18.48
CA THR A 165 28.97 -16.36 19.80
C THR A 165 28.10 -15.72 20.88
N LEU A 166 28.26 -16.17 22.12
CA LEU A 166 27.50 -15.65 23.25
C LEU A 166 27.84 -14.17 23.50
N ASP A 167 26.83 -13.29 23.47
CA ASP A 167 27.00 -11.87 23.72
C ASP A 167 26.82 -11.52 25.21
N ILE A 168 27.91 -11.12 25.85
CA ILE A 168 27.99 -10.78 27.27
C ILE A 168 27.98 -9.27 27.55
N ARG A 169 27.84 -8.41 26.53
CA ARG A 169 27.83 -6.95 26.68
C ARG A 169 26.62 -6.46 27.49
N ALA A 170 26.70 -5.22 27.98
CA ALA A 170 25.57 -4.56 28.61
C ALA A 170 24.38 -4.49 27.64
N PHE A 171 23.18 -4.74 28.15
CA PHE A 171 21.97 -4.83 27.35
C PHE A 171 21.15 -3.55 27.46
N ASP A 172 20.87 -2.93 26.32
CA ASP A 172 20.15 -1.66 26.21
C ASP A 172 18.73 -1.82 25.62
N GLY A 173 18.31 -3.04 25.28
CA GLY A 173 16.98 -3.37 24.74
C GLY A 173 16.77 -3.05 23.25
N ASN A 174 17.63 -2.23 22.65
CA ASN A 174 17.47 -1.76 21.27
C ASN A 174 18.29 -2.54 20.23
N GLN A 175 19.22 -3.37 20.69
CA GLN A 175 20.01 -4.23 19.82
C GLN A 175 19.70 -5.71 20.05
N ILE A 176 19.72 -6.48 18.97
CA ILE A 176 19.61 -7.93 19.06
C ILE A 176 20.81 -8.46 19.83
N ARG A 177 20.50 -9.19 20.89
CA ARG A 177 21.50 -9.84 21.73
C ARG A 177 21.40 -11.34 21.57
N TYR A 178 22.47 -11.99 21.13
CA TYR A 178 22.56 -13.45 21.07
C TYR A 178 22.99 -14.03 22.43
N ASN A 179 22.02 -14.41 23.26
CA ASN A 179 22.25 -14.92 24.61
C ASN A 179 21.27 -16.07 24.95
N LEU A 180 21.60 -16.85 25.98
CA LEU A 180 20.75 -17.92 26.50
C LEU A 180 19.44 -17.40 27.12
N LYS A 181 19.47 -16.18 27.66
CA LYS A 181 18.31 -15.55 28.31
C LYS A 181 17.62 -14.49 27.45
N SER A 182 18.04 -14.29 26.21
CA SER A 182 17.50 -13.23 25.36
C SER A 182 16.40 -13.72 24.41
N LEU A 183 15.39 -12.87 24.25
CA LEU A 183 14.32 -12.97 23.27
C LEU A 183 14.36 -11.73 22.38
N SER A 184 14.23 -11.91 21.07
CA SER A 184 14.04 -10.76 20.17
C SER A 184 12.60 -10.73 19.68
N LEU A 185 11.99 -9.57 19.83
CA LEU A 185 10.67 -9.26 19.30
C LEU A 185 10.83 -8.49 17.99
N PHE A 186 10.42 -9.09 16.90
CA PHE A 186 10.29 -8.42 15.61
C PHE A 186 8.85 -7.92 15.47
N ILE A 187 8.68 -6.62 15.28
CA ILE A 187 7.38 -5.95 15.32
C ILE A 187 7.12 -5.27 13.98
N TRP A 188 6.03 -5.63 13.30
CA TRP A 188 5.62 -4.98 12.06
C TRP A 188 4.55 -3.93 12.35
N ARG A 189 4.86 -2.68 12.00
CA ARG A 189 3.93 -1.55 12.13
C ARG A 189 3.07 -1.35 10.89
N LEU A 190 3.42 -2.03 9.80
CA LEU A 190 2.71 -2.03 8.52
C LEU A 190 1.63 -3.11 8.48
N GLN A 191 0.56 -2.82 7.73
CA GLN A 191 -0.51 -3.76 7.41
C GLN A 191 -0.45 -4.13 5.94
N SER A 192 -0.88 -5.35 5.60
CA SER A 192 -1.01 -5.82 4.23
C SER A 192 -2.46 -5.69 3.77
N TYR A 193 -2.65 -5.00 2.65
CA TYR A 193 -3.95 -4.72 2.06
C TYR A 193 -4.12 -5.48 0.74
N PRO A 194 -4.90 -6.57 0.71
CA PRO A 194 -5.12 -7.34 -0.50
C PRO A 194 -6.11 -6.66 -1.44
N ILE A 195 -5.77 -6.63 -2.73
CA ILE A 195 -6.60 -6.12 -3.82
C ILE A 195 -6.86 -7.27 -4.80
N LYS A 196 -8.12 -7.40 -5.22
CA LYS A 196 -8.55 -8.44 -6.18
C LYS A 196 -8.97 -7.79 -7.49
N ARG A 197 -8.65 -8.40 -8.63
CA ARG A 197 -9.17 -8.03 -9.96
C ARG A 197 -9.00 -6.53 -10.26
N SER A 198 -7.81 -6.00 -9.97
CA SER A 198 -7.45 -4.61 -10.28
C SER A 198 -6.94 -4.49 -11.70
N THR A 199 -7.22 -3.36 -12.36
CA THR A 199 -6.58 -3.03 -13.64
C THR A 199 -5.16 -2.50 -13.38
N PRO A 200 -4.09 -3.10 -13.94
CA PRO A 200 -2.75 -2.54 -13.83
C PRO A 200 -2.58 -1.31 -14.73
N CYS A 201 -1.63 -0.45 -14.40
CA CYS A 201 -1.37 0.77 -15.14
C CYS A 201 -0.34 0.53 -16.24
N TYR A 202 -0.70 0.84 -17.49
CA TYR A 202 0.20 0.79 -18.64
C TYR A 202 1.17 1.97 -18.63
N ARG A 203 2.48 1.73 -18.83
CA ARG A 203 3.49 2.78 -18.94
C ARG A 203 3.96 2.95 -20.39
N PRO A 204 3.47 3.94 -21.13
CA PRO A 204 3.90 4.20 -22.51
C PRO A 204 5.28 4.86 -22.59
N GLU A 205 5.65 5.65 -21.58
CA GLU A 205 6.87 6.45 -21.59
C GLU A 205 7.88 5.87 -20.58
N LEU A 206 8.94 5.26 -21.08
CA LEU A 206 10.15 5.07 -20.30
C LEU A 206 11.01 6.32 -20.49
N PRO A 207 11.34 7.07 -19.43
CA PRO A 207 12.38 8.07 -19.51
C PRO A 207 13.72 7.31 -19.56
N ILE A 208 14.03 6.69 -20.70
CA ILE A 208 15.43 6.46 -21.03
C ILE A 208 15.95 7.85 -21.39
N LYS A 209 16.30 8.65 -20.36
CA LYS A 209 17.24 9.74 -20.56
C LYS A 209 18.53 9.04 -20.97
N ALA A 210 18.77 8.92 -22.27
CA ALA A 210 20.12 8.74 -22.77
C ALA A 210 20.90 9.94 -22.22
N VAL A 211 21.67 9.73 -21.15
CA VAL A 211 22.60 10.74 -20.68
C VAL A 211 23.64 10.85 -21.78
N ASP A 212 23.70 12.00 -22.46
CA ASP A 212 24.79 12.32 -23.37
C ASP A 212 26.06 12.41 -22.53
N ILE A 213 26.73 11.28 -22.35
CA ILE A 213 28.01 11.23 -21.65
C ILE A 213 29.01 11.93 -22.56
N ARG A 214 29.42 13.14 -22.17
CA ARG A 214 30.55 13.81 -22.79
C ARG A 214 31.77 12.89 -22.72
N ARG A 215 32.57 12.88 -23.78
CA ARG A 215 33.80 12.08 -23.83
C ARG A 215 34.67 12.47 -22.63
N TRP A 216 34.96 11.52 -21.74
CA TRP A 216 35.80 11.74 -20.56
C TRP A 216 37.10 12.42 -20.96
N ASP A 217 37.33 13.64 -20.48
CA ASP A 217 38.60 14.35 -20.64
C ASP A 217 39.36 14.25 -19.32
N THR A 218 40.57 13.67 -19.35
CA THR A 218 41.37 13.42 -18.15
C THR A 218 41.84 14.68 -17.43
N ARG A 219 41.56 15.86 -17.99
CA ARG A 219 41.91 17.17 -17.44
C ARG A 219 40.71 17.93 -16.86
N ASP A 220 39.49 17.39 -16.96
CA ASP A 220 38.25 18.05 -16.54
C ASP A 220 37.51 17.22 -15.49
N ASP A 221 37.64 17.63 -14.22
CA ASP A 221 36.98 16.99 -13.07
C ASP A 221 35.44 17.04 -13.17
N THR A 222 34.87 17.99 -13.92
CA THR A 222 33.41 18.05 -14.12
C THR A 222 32.91 16.94 -15.03
N SER A 223 33.67 16.58 -16.07
CA SER A 223 33.35 15.47 -16.96
C SER A 223 33.44 14.10 -16.25
N LYS A 224 34.35 13.97 -15.29
CA LYS A 224 34.45 12.82 -14.39
C LYS A 224 33.25 12.74 -13.45
N TYR A 225 32.86 13.86 -12.84
CA TYR A 225 31.69 13.91 -11.96
C TYR A 225 30.38 13.61 -12.70
N GLU A 226 30.20 14.13 -13.92
CA GLU A 226 29.06 13.83 -14.80
C GLU A 226 29.04 12.35 -15.20
N PHE A 227 30.19 11.75 -15.53
CA PHE A 227 30.30 10.32 -15.82
C PHE A 227 29.97 9.45 -14.60
N GLU A 228 30.51 9.79 -13.42
CA GLU A 228 30.23 9.07 -12.18
C GLU A 228 28.75 9.19 -11.79
N GLN A 229 28.13 10.36 -11.98
CA GLN A 229 26.68 10.54 -11.81
C GLN A 229 25.87 9.76 -12.86
N ALA A 230 26.31 9.68 -14.12
CA ALA A 230 25.60 8.95 -15.16
C ALA A 230 25.68 7.43 -14.99
N VAL A 231 26.84 6.91 -14.56
CA VAL A 231 27.10 5.47 -14.42
C VAL A 231 26.64 4.94 -13.06
N PHE A 232 26.74 5.74 -12.00
CA PHE A 232 26.38 5.32 -10.63
C PHE A 232 25.10 5.97 -10.09
N GLY A 233 24.59 7.02 -10.75
CA GLY A 233 23.47 7.83 -10.29
C GLY A 233 22.12 7.36 -10.82
N PHE A 234 21.76 6.12 -10.51
CA PHE A 234 20.37 5.79 -10.19
C PHE A 234 20.40 4.75 -9.05
N ASN A 235 20.03 5.19 -7.84
CA ASN A 235 19.74 4.37 -6.65
C ASN A 235 20.86 3.58 -5.94
N THR A 236 22.16 3.94 -6.04
CA THR A 236 23.17 3.34 -5.15
C THR A 236 23.47 4.20 -3.92
N SER A 237 23.34 3.60 -2.73
CA SER A 237 23.65 4.27 -1.45
C SER A 237 25.15 4.58 -1.32
N PRO A 238 25.56 5.64 -0.59
CA PRO A 238 26.98 5.97 -0.39
C PRO A 238 27.81 4.83 0.20
N SER A 239 27.21 3.95 1.01
CA SER A 239 27.86 2.77 1.61
C SER A 239 28.24 1.68 0.59
N GLN A 240 27.50 1.58 -0.53
CA GLN A 240 27.79 0.61 -1.60
C GLN A 240 28.94 1.06 -2.53
N ARG A 241 29.38 2.32 -2.45
CA ARG A 241 30.50 2.86 -3.24
C ARG A 241 31.88 2.36 -2.82
N LYS A 242 32.00 1.72 -1.64
CA LYS A 242 33.29 1.27 -1.08
C LYS A 242 33.79 -0.08 -1.63
N HIS A 243 32.96 -0.83 -2.38
CA HIS A 243 33.29 -2.20 -2.81
C HIS A 243 33.25 -2.40 -4.34
N THR A 244 33.35 -1.35 -5.13
CA THR A 244 33.34 -1.45 -6.60
C THR A 244 34.74 -1.61 -7.18
N VAL A 245 34.87 -2.64 -8.02
CA VAL A 245 36.06 -3.06 -8.76
C VAL A 245 36.64 -1.89 -9.56
N GLN A 246 37.94 -1.68 -9.43
CA GLN A 246 38.71 -0.66 -10.15
C GLN A 246 38.85 -1.08 -11.62
N VAL A 247 37.91 -0.67 -12.48
CA VAL A 247 38.03 -0.91 -13.93
C VAL A 247 39.03 0.10 -14.51
N SER A 248 40.26 -0.34 -14.74
CA SER A 248 41.25 0.44 -15.49
C SER A 248 41.01 0.25 -16.99
N PRO A 249 40.83 1.31 -17.80
CA PRO A 249 40.65 1.14 -19.24
C PRO A 249 41.96 0.70 -19.89
N ARG A 250 41.96 -0.46 -20.57
CA ARG A 250 42.97 -0.79 -21.58
C ARG A 250 42.78 0.16 -22.77
N VAL A 251 43.82 0.91 -23.10
CA VAL A 251 43.88 1.80 -24.27
C VAL A 251 43.73 0.95 -25.54
N ILE A 252 42.58 1.04 -26.22
CA ILE A 252 42.45 0.59 -27.60
C ILE A 252 43.10 1.67 -28.48
N SER A 253 44.34 1.43 -28.91
CA SER A 253 45.04 2.30 -29.83
C SER A 253 44.46 2.15 -31.24
N ASN A 254 43.64 3.10 -31.68
CA ASN A 254 43.30 3.21 -33.10
C ASN A 254 44.48 3.82 -33.86
N ARG A 255 45.47 2.98 -34.20
CA ARG A 255 46.31 3.21 -35.38
C ARG A 255 45.48 2.79 -36.59
N ASN A 256 44.74 3.73 -37.16
CA ASN A 256 44.52 3.86 -38.59
C ASN A 256 43.81 5.19 -38.83
N GLY A 257 44.55 6.14 -39.42
CA GLY A 257 43.96 7.36 -39.94
C GLY A 257 43.06 7.03 -41.13
N TYR A 258 41.97 7.76 -41.28
CA TYR A 258 41.55 8.48 -42.48
C TYR A 258 40.09 8.96 -42.30
N TYR A 259 39.82 10.15 -42.85
CA TYR A 259 38.53 10.86 -42.97
C TYR A 259 37.98 11.62 -41.76
N ARG A 260 38.40 12.90 -41.66
CA ARG A 260 37.60 13.98 -41.06
C ARG A 260 36.48 14.38 -42.03
N HIS A 261 35.26 13.89 -41.83
CA HIS A 261 34.08 14.56 -42.38
C HIS A 261 33.55 15.59 -41.36
N LYS A 262 33.47 16.85 -41.79
CA LYS A 262 32.78 17.93 -41.08
C LYS A 262 31.29 17.57 -40.96
N LEU A 263 30.83 17.20 -39.76
CA LEU A 263 29.41 17.09 -39.45
C LEU A 263 28.80 18.51 -39.48
N LYS A 264 27.95 18.76 -40.47
CA LYS A 264 27.05 19.93 -40.48
C LYS A 264 26.12 19.81 -39.26
N LYS A 265 25.93 20.90 -38.52
CA LYS A 265 24.88 21.04 -37.49
C LYS A 265 23.52 20.67 -38.13
N LYS A 266 23.08 19.44 -37.91
CA LYS A 266 21.67 19.08 -38.06
C LYS A 266 20.96 19.52 -36.78
N SER A 267 19.70 19.93 -36.95
CA SER A 267 18.68 20.12 -35.92
C SER A 267 18.76 19.04 -34.83
N LYS A 268 18.28 19.38 -33.61
CA LYS A 268 18.09 18.45 -32.49
C LYS A 268 17.81 17.01 -33.01
N PRO A 269 18.56 15.99 -32.57
CA PRO A 269 18.19 14.62 -32.92
C PRO A 269 16.79 14.39 -32.32
N ASP A 270 15.78 14.11 -33.14
CA ASP A 270 14.60 13.44 -32.63
C ASP A 270 15.03 12.01 -32.31
N TRP A 271 15.32 11.74 -31.02
CA TRP A 271 15.55 10.37 -30.58
C TRP A 271 14.25 9.59 -30.80
N PRO A 272 14.30 8.38 -31.39
CA PRO A 272 13.12 7.54 -31.45
C PRO A 272 12.75 7.21 -30.00
N VAL A 273 11.59 7.68 -29.55
CA VAL A 273 10.93 7.11 -28.38
C VAL A 273 10.74 5.63 -28.72
N ILE A 274 11.57 4.77 -28.15
CA ILE A 274 11.33 3.33 -28.25
C ILE A 274 10.11 3.11 -27.38
N ASN A 275 8.93 3.09 -28.00
CA ASN A 275 7.70 2.62 -27.37
C ASN A 275 7.91 1.14 -27.05
N GLN A 276 8.50 0.84 -25.89
CA GLN A 276 8.52 -0.51 -25.35
C GLN A 276 7.08 -0.84 -24.96
N THR A 277 6.42 -1.63 -25.80
CA THR A 277 5.07 -2.14 -25.54
C THR A 277 5.14 -3.21 -24.44
N GLY A 278 4.02 -3.46 -23.76
CA GLY A 278 3.97 -4.49 -22.71
C GLY A 278 4.52 -4.09 -21.33
N CYS A 279 4.79 -2.82 -21.05
CA CYS A 279 5.27 -2.36 -19.74
C CYS A 279 4.10 -1.96 -18.82
N TYR A 280 3.97 -2.61 -17.66
CA TYR A 280 2.87 -2.40 -16.72
C TYR A 280 3.34 -2.29 -15.27
N THR A 281 2.55 -1.61 -14.45
CA THR A 281 2.72 -1.54 -12.99
C THR A 281 1.46 -2.03 -12.29
N PHE A 282 1.63 -2.72 -11.17
CA PHE A 282 0.51 -3.22 -10.36
C PHE A 282 -0.28 -2.07 -9.74
N HIS A 283 0.39 -0.98 -9.34
CA HIS A 283 -0.29 0.21 -8.82
C HIS A 283 -1.08 0.89 -9.95
N PRO A 284 -2.40 1.13 -9.79
CA PRO A 284 -3.26 1.62 -10.88
C PRO A 284 -2.94 3.06 -11.34
N LEU A 285 -2.36 3.90 -10.47
CA LEU A 285 -1.84 5.23 -10.83
C LEU A 285 -0.40 5.24 -11.39
N GLY A 286 0.20 4.07 -11.61
CA GLY A 286 1.49 3.97 -12.25
C GLY A 286 2.70 4.22 -11.34
N TYR A 287 2.62 3.96 -10.03
CA TYR A 287 3.75 4.11 -9.10
C TYR A 287 4.52 2.79 -8.92
N ASP A 288 5.83 2.89 -8.66
CA ASP A 288 6.59 1.73 -8.20
C ASP A 288 6.25 1.50 -6.73
N MET A 289 5.88 0.27 -6.38
CA MET A 289 5.47 -0.10 -5.03
C MET A 289 5.76 -1.58 -4.79
N PRO A 290 6.42 -1.96 -3.68
CA PRO A 290 6.65 -3.35 -3.36
C PRO A 290 5.34 -4.11 -3.12
N LEU A 291 5.28 -5.33 -3.63
CA LEU A 291 4.17 -6.26 -3.39
C LEU A 291 4.38 -6.95 -2.05
N PHE A 292 3.31 -7.06 -1.28
CA PHE A 292 3.31 -7.61 0.06
C PHE A 292 2.75 -9.03 0.07
N ASN A 293 3.23 -9.81 1.03
CA ASN A 293 2.62 -11.06 1.39
C ASN A 293 1.24 -10.81 2.02
N GLN A 294 0.26 -11.67 1.74
CA GLN A 294 -1.02 -11.69 2.41
C GLN A 294 -0.93 -12.64 3.62
N PRO A 295 -0.88 -12.12 4.86
CA PRO A 295 -0.72 -12.97 6.04
C PRO A 295 -1.90 -13.95 6.15
N LYS A 296 -1.61 -15.24 6.26
CA LYS A 296 -2.63 -16.22 6.63
C LYS A 296 -3.09 -15.93 8.06
N SER A 297 -4.40 -16.02 8.29
CA SER A 297 -4.95 -15.87 9.64
C SER A 297 -4.31 -16.93 10.54
N ARG A 298 -3.70 -16.47 11.62
CA ARG A 298 -3.07 -17.33 12.61
C ARG A 298 -4.18 -18.08 13.33
N GLU A 299 -4.35 -19.37 13.05
CA GLU A 299 -5.32 -20.16 13.80
C GLU A 299 -4.91 -20.18 15.27
N ASN A 300 -5.76 -19.57 16.10
CA ASN A 300 -5.57 -19.51 17.54
C ASN A 300 -5.56 -20.90 18.20
N GLN A 301 -5.75 -22.00 17.48
CA GLN A 301 -5.87 -23.34 18.07
C GLN A 301 -4.50 -23.97 18.39
N ASN A 302 -3.46 -23.69 17.59
CA ASN A 302 -2.15 -24.34 17.73
C ASN A 302 -1.10 -23.42 18.39
N LEU A 303 -1.20 -23.24 19.72
CA LEU A 303 -0.21 -22.49 20.52
C LEU A 303 1.20 -23.11 20.55
N TRP A 304 1.32 -24.35 20.08
CA TRP A 304 2.53 -25.17 20.15
C TRP A 304 3.31 -25.19 18.84
N ALA A 305 2.69 -24.75 17.73
CA ALA A 305 3.36 -24.60 16.45
C ALA A 305 4.06 -23.23 16.44
N HIS A 306 5.37 -23.24 16.67
CA HIS A 306 6.25 -22.09 16.49
C HIS A 306 7.16 -22.39 15.30
N GLU A 307 6.56 -22.53 14.12
CA GLU A 307 7.33 -22.53 12.88
C GLU A 307 7.49 -21.10 12.39
N LEU A 308 8.72 -20.73 12.05
CA LEU A 308 9.07 -19.42 11.48
C LEU A 308 8.54 -19.34 10.05
N ASP A 309 7.22 -19.25 9.88
CA ASP A 309 6.63 -19.11 8.57
C ASP A 309 6.49 -17.62 8.21
N SER A 310 7.31 -17.18 7.24
CA SER A 310 7.23 -15.85 6.64
C SER A 310 5.86 -15.54 6.04
N LEU A 311 5.07 -16.58 5.71
CA LEU A 311 3.73 -16.44 5.14
C LEU A 311 2.71 -15.83 6.10
N GLU A 312 2.98 -15.84 7.39
CA GLU A 312 2.10 -15.26 8.42
C GLU A 312 2.45 -13.78 8.69
N LEU A 313 3.35 -13.16 7.92
CA LEU A 313 3.85 -11.81 8.18
C LEU A 313 3.52 -10.82 7.06
N PRO A 314 3.17 -9.56 7.40
CA PRO A 314 2.90 -8.50 6.43
C PRO A 314 4.23 -7.90 5.93
N ILE A 315 5.02 -8.70 5.21
CA ILE A 315 6.32 -8.29 4.67
C ILE A 315 6.27 -8.11 3.14
N PRO A 316 7.13 -7.23 2.59
CA PRO A 316 7.35 -7.20 1.15
C PRO A 316 7.92 -8.55 0.69
N ILE A 317 7.44 -9.03 -0.45
CA ILE A 317 7.94 -10.25 -1.08
C ILE A 317 9.30 -9.93 -1.69
N SER A 318 10.34 -10.64 -1.26
CA SER A 318 11.67 -10.48 -1.84
C SER A 318 11.75 -11.18 -3.20
N HIS A 319 12.54 -10.63 -4.13
CA HIS A 319 12.74 -11.22 -5.46
C HIS A 319 13.22 -12.68 -5.36
N LYS A 320 14.16 -12.98 -4.45
CA LYS A 320 14.69 -14.33 -4.23
C LYS A 320 13.63 -15.31 -3.72
N ALA A 321 12.82 -14.91 -2.75
CA ALA A 321 11.77 -15.78 -2.21
C ALA A 321 10.72 -16.12 -3.28
N PHE A 322 10.40 -15.15 -4.14
CA PHE A 322 9.50 -15.36 -5.28
C PHE A 322 10.11 -16.28 -6.35
N GLU A 323 11.40 -16.13 -6.64
CA GLU A 323 12.12 -17.02 -7.55
C GLU A 323 12.19 -18.47 -7.02
N GLU A 324 12.42 -18.64 -5.72
CA GLU A 324 12.42 -19.96 -5.07
C GLU A 324 11.07 -20.67 -5.13
N ASP A 325 9.97 -19.93 -4.94
CA ASP A 325 8.59 -20.42 -5.05
C ASP A 325 8.22 -20.85 -6.48
N LEU A 326 8.75 -20.16 -7.50
CA LEU A 326 8.51 -20.51 -8.91
C LEU A 326 9.42 -21.60 -9.46
N ARG A 327 10.56 -21.89 -8.80
CA ARG A 327 11.57 -22.84 -9.28
C ARG A 327 11.02 -24.22 -9.66
N PRO A 328 10.13 -24.87 -8.86
CA PRO A 328 9.60 -26.19 -9.20
C PRO A 328 8.90 -26.23 -10.57
N PHE A 329 8.22 -25.14 -10.94
CA PHE A 329 7.47 -24.99 -12.19
C PHE A 329 8.33 -24.57 -13.38
N GLN A 330 9.55 -24.08 -13.13
CA GLN A 330 10.49 -23.67 -14.19
C GLN A 330 11.38 -24.84 -14.64
N THR A 331 11.63 -25.81 -13.76
CA THR A 331 12.47 -26.98 -14.03
C THR A 331 11.74 -28.16 -14.65
N SER A 332 10.39 -28.17 -14.62
CA SER A 332 9.60 -29.13 -15.39
C SER A 332 9.70 -28.76 -16.87
N THR A 333 10.65 -29.37 -17.58
CA THR A 333 10.53 -29.52 -19.03
C THR A 333 9.16 -30.12 -19.33
N PRO A 334 8.34 -29.53 -20.22
CA PRO A 334 7.14 -30.20 -20.68
C PRO A 334 7.60 -31.50 -21.33
N GLU A 335 7.15 -32.65 -20.81
CA GLU A 335 7.10 -33.84 -21.66
C GLU A 335 6.25 -33.46 -22.87
N GLU A 336 6.81 -33.70 -24.05
CA GLU A 336 6.30 -33.29 -25.35
C GLU A 336 4.84 -33.73 -25.55
N GLU A 337 3.87 -32.87 -25.22
CA GLU A 337 2.63 -32.82 -25.99
C GLU A 337 2.93 -32.01 -27.25
N THR A 338 3.45 -32.72 -28.26
CA THR A 338 3.51 -32.23 -29.63
C THR A 338 2.09 -31.93 -30.11
N ASP A 339 1.66 -30.69 -29.95
CA ASP A 339 0.65 -30.12 -30.83
C ASP A 339 1.28 -30.01 -32.23
N GLU A 340 1.08 -31.07 -33.02
CA GLU A 340 1.33 -31.08 -34.45
C GLU A 340 0.50 -29.98 -35.13
N LYS A 341 1.07 -28.78 -35.27
CA LYS A 341 0.86 -27.82 -36.37
C LYS A 341 1.67 -26.58 -36.10
N PHE A 342 2.90 -26.52 -36.61
CA PHE A 342 3.46 -25.37 -37.34
C PHE A 342 4.84 -25.75 -37.88
N ILE A 343 4.87 -26.55 -38.95
CA ILE A 343 6.04 -26.63 -39.82
C ILE A 343 6.12 -25.30 -40.57
N LYS A 344 6.96 -24.37 -40.13
CA LYS A 344 7.47 -23.31 -41.01
C LYS A 344 8.76 -23.82 -41.66
N VAL A 345 8.62 -24.24 -42.91
CA VAL A 345 9.72 -24.51 -43.83
C VAL A 345 10.45 -23.19 -44.09
N PHE A 346 11.70 -23.06 -43.66
CA PHE A 346 12.59 -22.02 -44.17
C PHE A 346 13.21 -22.52 -45.48
N ARG A 347 12.87 -21.87 -46.60
CA ARG A 347 13.70 -21.95 -47.82
C ARG A 347 14.87 -20.98 -47.63
N LEU A 348 16.10 -21.51 -47.56
CA LEU A 348 17.27 -20.70 -47.88
C LEU A 348 17.24 -20.43 -49.38
N GLY A 349 17.24 -19.15 -49.75
CA GLY A 349 17.60 -18.72 -51.11
C GLY A 349 19.11 -18.68 -51.22
N ASP A 350 19.62 -19.31 -52.26
CA ASP A 350 21.01 -19.30 -52.71
C ASP A 350 21.47 -17.86 -53.03
N ASP A 351 22.73 -17.56 -52.70
CA ASP A 351 23.73 -16.82 -53.50
C ASP A 351 24.74 -16.13 -52.58
N ASP A 352 25.87 -16.81 -52.32
CA ASP A 352 27.21 -16.34 -52.70
C ASP A 352 28.30 -17.17 -52.00
N ASP A 353 29.04 -17.90 -52.83
CA ASP A 353 30.28 -18.61 -52.55
C ASP A 353 31.38 -17.66 -52.03
N TYR A 354 32.19 -18.10 -51.06
CA TYR A 354 33.65 -18.10 -51.21
C TYR A 354 34.33 -19.05 -50.20
N ILE A 355 35.28 -19.81 -50.74
CA ILE A 355 36.05 -20.92 -50.18
C ILE A 355 37.36 -20.40 -49.54
N TYR A 356 37.64 -20.87 -48.29
CA TYR A 356 38.91 -21.24 -47.61
C TYR A 356 40.26 -20.55 -47.94
N PRO A 357 41.21 -20.38 -46.98
CA PRO A 357 41.95 -21.55 -46.45
C PRO A 357 42.45 -21.52 -44.99
N ASN A 358 42.55 -22.73 -44.42
CA ASN A 358 43.42 -23.07 -43.30
C ASN A 358 44.86 -22.67 -43.60
N ASP A 359 45.61 -22.20 -42.60
CA ASP A 359 46.86 -22.86 -42.16
C ASP A 359 47.65 -22.09 -41.08
N TRP A 360 48.13 -22.88 -40.11
CA TRP A 360 49.33 -22.71 -39.25
C TRP A 360 49.21 -21.91 -37.94
N VAL A 361 49.21 -22.64 -36.80
CA VAL A 361 50.40 -22.77 -35.93
C VAL A 361 50.37 -24.14 -35.26
N GLU A 362 51.34 -25.00 -35.60
CA GLU A 362 51.69 -26.21 -34.83
C GLU A 362 52.67 -25.85 -33.68
N GLN A 363 52.54 -26.56 -32.56
CA GLN A 363 53.59 -27.38 -31.89
C GLN A 363 53.48 -27.38 -30.34
N GLN A 364 53.04 -28.55 -29.84
CA GLN A 364 53.62 -29.37 -28.76
C GLN A 364 53.76 -28.75 -27.34
N THR A 365 53.32 -29.35 -26.22
CA THR A 365 53.29 -30.77 -25.82
C THR A 365 52.41 -31.02 -24.57
N GLU A 366 51.76 -32.19 -24.56
CA GLU A 366 51.47 -33.15 -23.48
C GLU A 366 50.70 -32.76 -22.19
N ASN A 367 49.43 -33.19 -22.07
CA ASN A 367 49.08 -34.41 -21.33
C ASN A 367 47.59 -34.78 -21.44
N THR A 368 47.34 -35.96 -21.99
CA THR A 368 46.04 -36.62 -22.23
C THR A 368 45.69 -37.58 -21.08
N THR A 369 44.41 -37.71 -20.73
CA THR A 369 43.82 -39.04 -20.44
C THR A 369 42.31 -39.05 -20.69
N TYR A 370 41.87 -40.14 -21.30
CA TYR A 370 40.62 -40.36 -22.04
C TYR A 370 39.39 -40.70 -21.18
N SER A 371 38.21 -40.33 -21.69
CA SER A 371 36.91 -40.93 -21.37
C SER A 371 36.65 -42.10 -22.32
N LEU A 372 36.51 -43.32 -21.76
CA LEU A 372 36.05 -44.51 -22.48
C LEU A 372 34.72 -44.99 -21.90
N LEU A 373 33.69 -44.98 -22.75
CA LEU A 373 32.47 -45.75 -22.59
C LEU A 373 32.65 -47.17 -23.14
N LYS A 374 31.97 -48.11 -22.46
CA LYS A 374 31.47 -49.43 -22.89
C LYS A 374 32.34 -50.71 -22.70
N MET A 375 31.82 -51.52 -21.78
CA MET A 375 31.51 -52.97 -21.82
C MET A 375 32.23 -53.82 -20.76
N ALA A 376 31.48 -54.38 -19.80
CA ALA A 376 31.43 -55.83 -19.54
C ALA A 376 30.41 -56.15 -18.43
N LYS A 377 29.53 -57.10 -18.77
CA LYS A 377 28.62 -57.88 -17.91
C LYS A 377 29.40 -58.56 -16.77
N ASP A 378 28.84 -58.61 -15.54
CA ASP A 378 28.38 -59.86 -14.92
C ASP A 378 27.95 -59.73 -13.42
N TYR A 379 26.74 -60.25 -13.15
CA TYR A 379 26.15 -60.79 -11.90
C TYR A 379 26.03 -59.96 -10.59
N ARG A 380 24.77 -59.75 -10.15
CA ARG A 380 24.18 -60.49 -9.00
C ARG A 380 22.65 -60.33 -8.84
N LYS A 381 21.99 -61.49 -8.98
CA LYS A 381 20.73 -61.98 -8.38
C LYS A 381 19.93 -61.04 -7.46
N SER A 382 18.74 -60.68 -7.95
CA SER A 382 17.41 -60.73 -7.28
C SER A 382 17.39 -60.75 -5.75
N VAL A 383 16.92 -59.64 -5.16
CA VAL A 383 16.17 -59.64 -3.90
C VAL A 383 14.81 -59.03 -4.21
N ASP A 384 13.75 -59.84 -4.09
CA ASP A 384 12.36 -59.40 -4.18
C ASP A 384 12.08 -58.37 -3.08
N LEU A 385 12.10 -57.10 -3.43
CA LEU A 385 11.41 -56.06 -2.67
C LEU A 385 10.02 -55.96 -3.27
N LYS A 386 9.03 -56.45 -2.53
CA LYS A 386 7.61 -56.25 -2.81
C LYS A 386 7.38 -54.79 -3.18
N GLU A 387 6.90 -54.56 -4.40
CA GLU A 387 6.37 -53.27 -4.83
C GLU A 387 5.29 -52.85 -3.84
N VAL A 388 5.59 -51.83 -3.03
CA VAL A 388 4.56 -51.04 -2.38
C VAL A 388 4.01 -50.16 -3.49
N PRO A 389 2.72 -50.28 -3.86
CA PRO A 389 2.16 -49.39 -4.86
C PRO A 389 2.31 -47.96 -4.34
N ALA A 390 2.92 -47.09 -5.16
CA ALA A 390 2.88 -45.66 -4.91
C ALA A 390 1.41 -45.25 -4.75
N PRO A 391 1.07 -44.37 -3.78
CA PRO A 391 -0.29 -43.88 -3.67
C PRO A 391 -0.69 -43.30 -5.03
N GLU A 392 -1.81 -43.76 -5.57
CA GLU A 392 -2.45 -43.14 -6.72
C GLU A 392 -2.71 -41.68 -6.35
N VAL A 393 -1.82 -40.79 -6.79
CA VAL A 393 -2.05 -39.35 -6.75
C VAL A 393 -3.12 -39.11 -7.80
N ASP A 394 -4.34 -38.93 -7.31
CA ASP A 394 -5.48 -38.44 -8.08
C ASP A 394 -4.98 -37.22 -8.88
N ARG A 395 -4.93 -37.34 -10.21
CA ARG A 395 -4.51 -36.25 -11.10
C ARG A 395 -5.65 -35.24 -11.18
N SER A 396 -5.85 -34.50 -10.09
CA SER A 396 -6.61 -33.26 -10.10
C SER A 396 -5.90 -32.23 -10.99
N GLU A 397 -6.70 -31.37 -11.62
CA GLU A 397 -6.37 -30.23 -12.49
C GLU A 397 -4.99 -29.57 -12.24
N PRO A 398 -4.30 -29.02 -13.27
CA PRO A 398 -3.00 -28.37 -13.08
C PRO A 398 -3.10 -27.33 -11.95
N GLU A 399 -2.28 -27.49 -10.91
CA GLU A 399 -2.30 -26.59 -9.76
C GLU A 399 -1.96 -25.17 -10.24
N LEU A 400 -2.99 -24.33 -10.39
CA LEU A 400 -2.89 -22.92 -10.80
C LEU A 400 -2.26 -22.03 -9.71
N ASN A 401 -1.85 -22.61 -8.60
CA ASN A 401 -1.27 -21.94 -7.45
C ASN A 401 0.11 -22.52 -7.16
N SER A 402 1.07 -21.64 -6.96
CA SER A 402 2.31 -21.98 -6.27
C SER A 402 2.07 -22.31 -4.80
N GLU A 403 3.10 -22.82 -4.14
CA GLU A 403 3.07 -23.19 -2.74
C GLU A 403 2.91 -21.97 -1.84
N TYR A 404 3.48 -20.81 -2.22
CA TYR A 404 3.62 -19.66 -1.34
C TYR A 404 2.90 -18.40 -1.85
N TYR A 405 3.35 -17.77 -2.94
CA TYR A 405 3.03 -16.37 -3.25
C TYR A 405 2.13 -16.18 -4.46
N TYR A 406 2.26 -17.02 -5.49
CA TYR A 406 1.54 -16.90 -6.75
C TYR A 406 0.28 -17.79 -6.78
N GLY A 407 -0.88 -17.24 -7.12
CA GLY A 407 -2.13 -18.00 -7.27
C GLY A 407 -3.40 -17.23 -6.87
N ALA A 408 -4.57 -17.73 -7.27
CA ALA A 408 -5.86 -17.06 -7.04
C ALA A 408 -6.19 -16.86 -5.55
N ALA A 409 -5.73 -17.77 -4.70
CA ALA A 409 -5.87 -17.71 -3.25
C ALA A 409 -4.60 -17.22 -2.52
N ARG A 410 -3.62 -16.69 -3.26
CA ARG A 410 -2.30 -16.28 -2.75
C ARG A 410 -2.10 -14.76 -2.89
N SER A 411 -0.89 -14.31 -2.54
CA SER A 411 -0.52 -12.89 -2.44
C SER A 411 -0.57 -12.14 -3.78
N LEU A 412 -0.31 -12.82 -4.91
CA LEU A 412 -0.44 -12.22 -6.24
C LEU A 412 -0.89 -13.22 -7.32
N VAL A 413 -1.61 -12.74 -8.34
CA VAL A 413 -1.95 -13.52 -9.54
C VAL A 413 -2.30 -12.58 -10.70
N ILE A 414 -2.02 -13.04 -11.92
CA ILE A 414 -2.30 -12.31 -13.16
C ILE A 414 -3.36 -13.07 -13.95
N TYR A 415 -4.34 -12.34 -14.47
CA TYR A 415 -5.42 -12.86 -15.31
C TYR A 415 -5.44 -12.17 -16.68
N ILE A 416 -5.58 -12.93 -17.75
CA ILE A 416 -5.65 -12.41 -19.12
C ILE A 416 -6.90 -12.90 -19.82
N LYS A 417 -7.64 -12.00 -20.46
CA LYS A 417 -8.77 -12.36 -21.32
C LYS A 417 -8.26 -13.01 -22.61
N ARG A 418 -8.68 -14.25 -22.88
CA ARG A 418 -8.40 -14.95 -24.15
C ARG A 418 -9.61 -14.90 -25.09
N GLY A 419 -9.46 -14.24 -26.25
CA GLY A 419 -10.41 -14.32 -27.38
C GLY A 419 -11.40 -13.15 -27.50
N LYS A 420 -12.03 -13.04 -28.69
CA LYS A 420 -12.98 -11.96 -29.06
C LYS A 420 -14.37 -12.09 -28.41
N ASN A 421 -14.63 -13.13 -27.63
CA ASN A 421 -15.95 -13.34 -27.02
C ASN A 421 -16.08 -12.51 -25.74
N GLN A 422 -17.02 -11.56 -25.74
CA GLN A 422 -17.27 -10.62 -24.64
C GLN A 422 -17.80 -11.28 -23.36
N GLY A 423 -17.95 -12.61 -23.31
CA GLY A 423 -18.39 -13.38 -22.14
C GLY A 423 -17.40 -14.41 -21.59
N ALA A 424 -16.15 -14.46 -22.09
CA ALA A 424 -15.15 -15.42 -21.58
C ALA A 424 -14.61 -15.00 -20.20
N GLU A 425 -14.53 -15.95 -19.27
CA GLU A 425 -13.87 -15.80 -17.97
C GLU A 425 -12.37 -15.52 -18.18
N TYR A 426 -11.76 -14.70 -17.32
CA TYR A 426 -10.33 -14.42 -17.38
C TYR A 426 -9.58 -15.54 -16.63
N PRO A 427 -8.97 -16.53 -17.31
CA PRO A 427 -8.20 -17.57 -16.64
C PRO A 427 -6.94 -17.01 -15.98
N ALA A 428 -6.56 -17.60 -14.85
CA ALA A 428 -5.28 -17.32 -14.22
C ALA A 428 -4.14 -17.82 -15.10
N ILE A 429 -3.06 -17.06 -15.21
CA ILE A 429 -1.86 -17.51 -15.92
C ILE A 429 -1.16 -18.56 -15.06
N PRO A 430 -0.78 -19.73 -15.62
CA PRO A 430 -0.05 -20.75 -14.85
C PRO A 430 1.33 -20.24 -14.41
N PRO A 431 1.83 -20.68 -13.24
CA PRO A 431 3.11 -20.23 -12.69
C PRO A 431 4.30 -20.50 -13.62
N GLU A 432 4.23 -21.54 -14.46
CA GLU A 432 5.26 -21.88 -15.46
C GLU A 432 5.55 -20.74 -16.46
N LYS A 433 4.60 -19.85 -16.71
CA LYS A 433 4.78 -18.71 -17.63
C LYS A 433 5.37 -17.47 -16.96
N ILE A 434 5.49 -17.48 -15.64
CA ILE A 434 5.97 -16.36 -14.85
C ILE A 434 7.46 -16.51 -14.55
N ILE A 435 8.21 -15.42 -14.70
CA ILE A 435 9.62 -15.34 -14.31
C ILE A 435 9.78 -14.20 -13.32
N ALA A 436 10.42 -14.49 -12.18
CA ALA A 436 10.87 -13.47 -11.25
C ALA A 436 12.07 -12.72 -11.86
N GLN A 437 11.89 -11.46 -12.27
CA GLN A 437 12.95 -10.67 -12.90
C GLN A 437 12.94 -9.24 -12.37
N ARG A 438 14.13 -8.66 -12.18
CA ARG A 438 14.27 -7.26 -11.77
C ARG A 438 14.04 -6.35 -12.98
N LEU A 439 12.93 -5.63 -12.98
CA LEU A 439 12.50 -4.74 -14.07
C LEU A 439 12.89 -3.29 -13.80
N THR A 440 14.04 -3.06 -13.15
CA THR A 440 14.56 -1.70 -12.91
C THR A 440 14.78 -0.97 -14.24
N ASN A 441 15.33 -1.68 -15.24
CA ASN A 441 15.64 -1.18 -16.59
C ASN A 441 14.63 -1.63 -17.66
N TRP A 442 13.51 -2.27 -17.27
CA TRP A 442 12.53 -2.85 -18.21
C TRP A 442 13.18 -3.77 -19.26
N GLU A 443 14.01 -4.69 -18.79
CA GLU A 443 14.61 -5.71 -19.65
C GLU A 443 13.55 -6.71 -20.09
N GLU A 444 13.48 -6.93 -21.40
CA GLU A 444 12.45 -7.78 -22.00
C GLU A 444 12.61 -9.25 -21.58
N PRO A 445 11.52 -9.93 -21.17
CA PRO A 445 11.57 -11.36 -20.89
C PRO A 445 11.69 -12.21 -22.17
N PRO A 446 12.11 -13.49 -22.05
CA PRO A 446 12.04 -14.43 -23.16
C PRO A 446 10.62 -14.58 -23.72
N PRO A 447 10.44 -14.87 -25.02
CA PRO A 447 9.13 -15.09 -25.63
C PRO A 447 8.30 -16.15 -24.90
N GLY A 448 6.99 -15.93 -24.75
CA GLY A 448 6.07 -16.81 -24.01
C GLY A 448 6.15 -16.70 -22.49
N LYS A 449 7.01 -15.83 -21.95
CA LYS A 449 7.18 -15.59 -20.50
C LYS A 449 6.78 -14.17 -20.12
N ILE A 450 6.36 -14.01 -18.86
CA ILE A 450 6.00 -12.72 -18.27
C ILE A 450 6.97 -12.46 -17.12
N ALA A 451 7.71 -11.37 -17.22
CA ALA A 451 8.58 -10.93 -16.15
C ALA A 451 7.75 -10.20 -15.08
N VAL A 452 7.95 -10.56 -13.82
CA VAL A 452 7.34 -9.91 -12.66
C VAL A 452 8.43 -9.48 -11.68
N ASP A 453 8.42 -8.19 -11.34
CA ASP A 453 9.25 -7.59 -10.32
C ASP A 453 8.38 -7.27 -9.09
N VAL A 454 8.49 -8.11 -8.08
CA VAL A 454 7.72 -7.99 -6.82
C VAL A 454 8.22 -6.84 -5.93
N GLU A 455 9.47 -6.38 -6.07
CA GLU A 455 10.04 -5.32 -5.24
C GLU A 455 9.66 -3.92 -5.76
N LEU A 456 9.53 -3.78 -7.08
CA LEU A 456 9.07 -2.53 -7.71
C LEU A 456 7.58 -2.55 -8.09
N GLY A 457 6.92 -3.71 -8.03
CA GLY A 457 5.53 -3.87 -8.46
C GLY A 457 5.37 -3.62 -9.96
N ARG A 458 6.29 -4.14 -10.77
CA ARG A 458 6.30 -4.02 -12.23
C ARG A 458 6.06 -5.39 -12.87
N LEU A 459 5.45 -5.39 -14.05
CA LEU A 459 5.34 -6.59 -14.88
C LEU A 459 5.55 -6.21 -16.34
N MET A 460 6.16 -7.13 -17.10
CA MET A 460 6.49 -6.91 -18.50
C MET A 460 6.17 -8.15 -19.34
N PHE A 461 5.55 -7.92 -20.49
CA PHE A 461 5.32 -8.93 -21.52
C PHE A 461 6.45 -8.93 -22.55
N ALA A 462 6.68 -10.08 -23.18
CA ALA A 462 7.55 -10.15 -24.35
C ALA A 462 6.95 -9.34 -25.51
N SER A 463 7.81 -8.84 -26.39
CA SER A 463 7.41 -8.01 -27.53
C SER A 463 6.43 -8.75 -28.45
N GLY A 464 5.31 -8.10 -28.75
CA GLY A 464 4.23 -8.67 -29.57
C GLY A 464 3.23 -9.55 -28.81
N GLU A 465 3.45 -9.83 -27.52
CA GLU A 465 2.54 -10.62 -26.67
C GLU A 465 1.70 -9.76 -25.71
N ASP A 466 1.73 -8.44 -25.86
CA ASP A 466 0.96 -7.51 -25.03
C ASP A 466 -0.57 -7.72 -25.22
N PRO A 467 -1.31 -8.13 -24.18
CA PRO A 467 -2.76 -8.33 -24.28
C PRO A 467 -3.55 -7.02 -24.35
N GLY A 468 -2.90 -5.88 -24.06
CA GLY A 468 -3.54 -4.59 -23.85
C GLY A 468 -4.15 -4.47 -22.44
N TRP A 469 -4.14 -3.25 -21.91
CA TRP A 469 -4.57 -2.95 -20.54
C TRP A 469 -6.02 -3.37 -20.23
N ASP A 470 -6.91 -3.37 -21.23
CA ASP A 470 -8.34 -3.67 -21.05
C ASP A 470 -8.64 -5.18 -20.85
N ASN A 471 -7.64 -6.02 -21.16
CA ASN A 471 -7.69 -7.48 -21.11
C ASN A 471 -6.86 -8.07 -19.96
N LEU A 472 -6.32 -7.22 -19.07
CA LEU A 472 -5.42 -7.63 -18.00
C LEU A 472 -6.00 -7.26 -16.63
N GLU A 473 -6.00 -8.22 -15.72
CA GLU A 473 -6.37 -8.00 -14.31
C GLU A 473 -5.33 -8.62 -13.39
N VAL A 474 -5.11 -8.01 -12.23
CA VAL A 474 -4.16 -8.49 -11.24
C VAL A 474 -4.78 -8.54 -9.85
N ASN A 475 -4.44 -9.59 -9.09
CA ASN A 475 -4.55 -9.55 -7.63
C ASN A 475 -3.15 -9.28 -7.08
N PHE A 476 -3.06 -8.45 -6.05
CA PHE A 476 -1.83 -8.21 -5.33
C PHE A 476 -2.15 -7.65 -3.94
N SER A 477 -1.21 -7.74 -3.01
CA SER A 477 -1.30 -7.02 -1.74
C SER A 477 -0.23 -5.94 -1.67
N TYR A 478 -0.53 -4.85 -0.96
CA TYR A 478 0.44 -3.78 -0.70
C TYR A 478 0.51 -3.43 0.78
N GLY A 479 1.65 -2.92 1.22
CA GLY A 479 1.86 -2.50 2.59
C GLY A 479 1.50 -1.04 2.81
N PHE A 480 0.80 -0.71 3.90
CA PHE A 480 0.65 0.68 4.34
C PHE A 480 0.45 0.79 5.86
N SER A 481 0.65 2.00 6.40
CA SER A 481 0.71 2.23 7.85
C SER A 481 -0.65 2.39 8.55
N ALA A 482 -1.71 2.77 7.81
CA ALA A 482 -3.04 3.01 8.37
C ALA A 482 -4.16 2.87 7.33
N ASN A 483 -5.41 2.79 7.82
CA ASN A 483 -6.62 2.90 7.01
C ASN A 483 -6.84 4.35 6.53
N MET A 484 -6.10 4.76 5.51
CA MET A 484 -6.15 6.10 4.92
C MET A 484 -6.00 6.03 3.39
N GLY A 485 -6.57 6.99 2.67
CA GLY A 485 -6.64 7.01 1.21
C GLY A 485 -7.61 5.97 0.65
N GLY A 486 -7.68 5.79 -0.67
CA GLY A 486 -8.65 4.88 -1.30
C GLY A 486 -8.31 3.38 -1.18
N GLY A 487 -7.72 2.92 -0.08
CA GLY A 487 -7.32 1.51 0.14
C GLY A 487 -8.49 0.52 0.27
N PRO A 488 -8.29 -0.80 0.17
CA PRO A 488 -9.36 -1.81 0.23
C PRO A 488 -9.69 -2.24 1.67
N TYR A 489 -9.75 -1.30 2.62
CA TYR A 489 -10.02 -1.59 4.03
C TYR A 489 -11.50 -1.40 4.40
N ASN A 490 -11.87 -1.81 5.61
CA ASN A 490 -13.25 -1.70 6.08
C ASN A 490 -13.63 -0.23 6.29
N ARG A 491 -14.63 0.24 5.54
CA ARG A 491 -15.22 1.58 5.58
C ARG A 491 -16.74 1.56 5.80
N SER A 492 -17.30 0.44 6.23
CA SER A 492 -18.76 0.28 6.41
C SER A 492 -19.44 1.41 7.20
N GLN A 493 -18.74 2.01 8.17
CA GLN A 493 -19.24 3.13 8.98
C GLN A 493 -19.33 4.47 8.23
N THR A 494 -18.57 4.65 7.14
CA THR A 494 -18.55 5.92 6.37
C THR A 494 -19.45 5.88 5.14
N LEU A 495 -19.89 4.67 4.74
CA LEU A 495 -20.78 4.45 3.61
C LEU A 495 -22.20 4.91 3.93
N VAL A 496 -22.90 5.40 2.91
CA VAL A 496 -24.30 5.79 3.05
C VAL A 496 -25.17 4.53 3.21
N GLN A 497 -25.79 4.36 4.39
CA GLN A 497 -26.67 3.21 4.68
C GLN A 497 -28.12 3.50 4.25
N ASP A 498 -28.61 4.73 4.48
CA ASP A 498 -30.00 5.15 4.27
C ASP A 498 -30.15 6.04 3.02
N ALA A 499 -29.84 5.51 1.83
CA ALA A 499 -30.08 6.22 0.57
C ALA A 499 -31.39 5.77 -0.08
N GLU A 500 -32.20 6.73 -0.56
CA GLU A 500 -33.43 6.46 -1.32
C GLU A 500 -33.13 5.69 -2.62
N THR A 501 -32.07 6.08 -3.33
CA THR A 501 -31.62 5.44 -4.58
C THR A 501 -30.11 5.22 -4.58
N ILE A 502 -29.69 3.95 -4.65
CA ILE A 502 -28.29 3.54 -4.86
C ILE A 502 -28.12 2.97 -6.27
N ARG A 503 -27.22 3.57 -7.05
CA ARG A 503 -26.81 3.08 -8.37
C ARG A 503 -25.50 2.32 -8.23
N TRP A 504 -25.50 1.07 -8.64
CA TRP A 504 -24.35 0.18 -8.49
C TRP A 504 -23.55 0.14 -9.79
N VAL A 505 -22.23 0.33 -9.68
CA VAL A 505 -21.33 0.30 -10.84
C VAL A 505 -20.38 -0.87 -10.71
N ALA A 506 -20.38 -1.75 -11.70
CA ALA A 506 -19.35 -2.76 -11.86
C ALA A 506 -19.20 -3.11 -13.34
N ARG A 507 -17.96 -3.20 -13.81
CA ARG A 507 -17.64 -3.58 -15.19
C ARG A 507 -18.14 -4.99 -15.53
N LYS A 508 -18.12 -5.88 -14.54
CA LYS A 508 -18.74 -7.21 -14.61
C LYS A 508 -19.91 -7.26 -13.64
N MET A 509 -21.12 -7.25 -14.17
CA MET A 509 -22.34 -7.32 -13.36
C MET A 509 -22.42 -8.67 -12.63
N PRO A 510 -22.81 -8.69 -11.35
CA PRO A 510 -23.10 -9.93 -10.66
C PRO A 510 -24.33 -10.62 -11.29
N PRO A 511 -24.41 -11.96 -11.24
CA PRO A 511 -25.54 -12.71 -11.82
C PRO A 511 -26.89 -12.37 -11.17
N GLU A 512 -26.88 -11.83 -9.95
CA GLU A 512 -28.06 -11.38 -9.20
C GLU A 512 -28.36 -9.88 -9.38
N ALA A 513 -27.78 -9.23 -10.40
CA ALA A 513 -27.98 -7.80 -10.64
C ALA A 513 -29.47 -7.45 -10.85
N THR A 514 -29.97 -6.54 -10.01
CA THR A 514 -31.33 -5.97 -10.07
C THR A 514 -31.41 -4.74 -10.98
N GLU A 515 -32.53 -4.01 -10.98
CA GLU A 515 -32.60 -2.65 -11.49
C GLU A 515 -31.51 -1.76 -10.82
N ASN A 516 -30.97 -0.77 -11.55
CA ASN A 516 -29.90 0.19 -11.15
C ASN A 516 -28.43 -0.26 -11.19
N TRP A 517 -28.08 -1.33 -11.93
CA TRP A 517 -26.68 -1.67 -12.23
C TRP A 517 -26.18 -1.06 -13.54
N TYR A 518 -24.96 -0.52 -13.54
CA TYR A 518 -24.31 0.10 -14.70
C TYR A 518 -22.90 -0.46 -14.92
N THR A 519 -22.45 -0.48 -16.18
CA THR A 519 -21.12 -1.04 -16.53
C THR A 519 -19.98 -0.03 -16.44
N SER A 520 -20.32 1.26 -16.41
CA SER A 520 -19.35 2.35 -16.29
C SER A 520 -19.88 3.48 -15.41
N LEU A 521 -18.96 4.24 -14.82
CA LEU A 521 -19.29 5.42 -14.02
C LEU A 521 -20.05 6.48 -14.85
N SER A 522 -19.65 6.70 -16.11
CA SER A 522 -20.29 7.67 -17.00
C SER A 522 -21.75 7.32 -17.30
N GLU A 523 -22.08 6.03 -17.47
CA GLU A 523 -23.46 5.56 -17.64
C GLU A 523 -24.31 5.81 -16.39
N ALA A 524 -23.75 5.56 -15.20
CA ALA A 524 -24.44 5.80 -13.93
C ALA A 524 -24.71 7.29 -13.70
N ILE A 525 -23.75 8.16 -14.04
CA ILE A 525 -23.92 9.63 -13.97
C ILE A 525 -24.98 10.11 -14.96
N ALA A 526 -24.96 9.59 -16.20
CA ALA A 526 -25.98 9.94 -17.21
C ALA A 526 -27.38 9.50 -16.78
N ALA A 527 -27.51 8.31 -16.18
CA ALA A 527 -28.78 7.81 -15.67
C ALA A 527 -29.28 8.58 -14.45
N TRP A 528 -28.37 9.03 -13.57
CA TRP A 528 -28.72 9.96 -12.49
C TRP A 528 -29.26 11.27 -13.06
N LYS A 529 -28.56 11.91 -14.00
CA LYS A 529 -29.04 13.15 -14.64
C LYS A 529 -30.42 12.98 -15.29
N ALA A 530 -30.69 11.81 -15.89
CA ALA A 530 -31.98 11.50 -16.49
C ALA A 530 -33.11 11.31 -15.46
N SER A 531 -32.79 10.89 -14.23
CA SER A 531 -33.79 10.70 -13.16
C SER A 531 -34.33 12.00 -12.57
N GLY A 532 -33.53 13.07 -12.58
CA GLY A 532 -33.88 14.35 -11.95
C GLY A 532 -33.94 14.31 -10.42
N GLU A 533 -33.42 13.24 -9.79
CA GLU A 533 -33.33 13.12 -8.33
C GLU A 533 -32.23 14.04 -7.77
N SER A 534 -32.51 14.73 -6.66
CA SER A 534 -31.56 15.64 -6.02
C SER A 534 -30.57 14.94 -5.09
N HIS A 535 -30.89 13.78 -4.53
CA HIS A 535 -30.03 13.05 -3.59
C HIS A 535 -29.69 11.66 -4.12
N ASN A 536 -28.42 11.42 -4.45
CA ASN A 536 -28.01 10.19 -5.13
C ASN A 536 -26.69 9.63 -4.66
N THR A 537 -26.63 8.30 -4.58
CA THR A 537 -25.41 7.57 -4.28
C THR A 537 -25.06 6.64 -5.44
N ILE A 538 -23.86 6.81 -5.98
CA ILE A 538 -23.24 5.91 -6.97
C ILE A 538 -22.18 5.10 -6.22
N ARG A 539 -22.39 3.78 -6.13
CA ARG A 539 -21.50 2.87 -5.41
C ARG A 539 -20.76 1.95 -6.38
N ILE A 540 -19.44 2.03 -6.39
CA ILE A 540 -18.57 1.23 -7.28
C ILE A 540 -18.16 -0.07 -6.56
N MET A 541 -18.49 -1.22 -7.15
CA MET A 541 -18.30 -2.56 -6.59
C MET A 541 -17.22 -3.37 -7.31
N ASP A 542 -16.24 -2.69 -7.91
CA ASP A 542 -15.06 -3.30 -8.51
C ASP A 542 -13.78 -2.51 -8.20
N ASN A 543 -12.63 -3.10 -8.52
CA ASN A 543 -11.30 -2.49 -8.37
C ASN A 543 -10.74 -2.05 -9.73
N GLN A 544 -11.60 -1.87 -10.72
CA GLN A 544 -11.18 -1.61 -12.10
C GLN A 544 -10.90 -0.12 -12.30
N ALA A 545 -10.13 0.17 -13.34
CA ALA A 545 -9.97 1.53 -13.83
C ALA A 545 -11.20 1.95 -14.67
N HIS A 546 -11.87 3.00 -14.22
CA HIS A 546 -12.97 3.67 -14.92
C HIS A 546 -12.39 4.81 -15.74
N PHE A 547 -12.38 4.64 -17.06
CA PHE A 547 -11.98 5.65 -18.04
C PHE A 547 -13.23 6.32 -18.60
N THR A 548 -13.15 7.62 -18.89
CA THR A 548 -14.28 8.39 -19.41
C THR A 548 -14.45 8.25 -20.93
N ALA A 549 -13.35 8.06 -21.67
CA ALA A 549 -13.33 7.85 -23.11
C ALA A 549 -12.64 6.52 -23.48
N ARG A 550 -13.43 5.55 -23.98
CA ARG A 550 -12.90 4.31 -24.59
C ARG A 550 -12.31 4.62 -25.95
N THR A 551 -10.97 4.67 -26.08
CA THR A 551 -10.33 4.45 -27.38
C THR A 551 -9.30 3.33 -27.30
N LEU A 552 -9.52 2.29 -28.11
CA LEU A 552 -8.79 1.02 -28.12
C LEU A 552 -7.39 1.09 -28.78
N THR A 553 -6.91 2.27 -29.22
CA THR A 553 -5.80 2.32 -30.19
C THR A 553 -4.84 3.52 -30.09
N ALA A 554 -4.92 4.39 -29.08
CA ALA A 554 -3.98 5.51 -28.93
C ALA A 554 -3.84 5.98 -27.47
N PRO A 555 -2.71 6.60 -27.08
CA PRO A 555 -2.59 7.19 -25.75
C PRO A 555 -3.60 8.32 -25.58
N VAL A 556 -4.24 8.29 -24.42
CA VAL A 556 -5.25 9.19 -23.86
C VAL A 556 -5.08 10.65 -24.33
N VAL A 557 -6.06 11.15 -25.09
CA VAL A 557 -6.26 12.57 -25.37
C VAL A 557 -7.46 13.02 -24.51
N ASP A 558 -7.19 13.89 -23.53
CA ASP A 558 -8.16 14.61 -22.67
C ASP A 558 -9.35 13.80 -22.14
N ASP A 559 -9.09 12.90 -21.19
CA ASP A 559 -10.09 12.02 -20.54
C ASP A 559 -10.81 12.72 -19.37
N THR A 560 -11.50 13.84 -19.65
CA THR A 560 -12.13 14.68 -18.63
C THR A 560 -13.54 14.18 -18.28
N LEU A 561 -13.80 13.92 -16.99
CA LEU A 561 -15.13 13.58 -16.47
C LEU A 561 -15.85 14.83 -15.97
N LEU A 562 -16.92 15.22 -16.66
CA LEU A 562 -17.76 16.36 -16.28
C LEU A 562 -18.97 15.92 -15.45
N ILE A 563 -19.09 16.45 -14.24
CA ILE A 563 -20.26 16.33 -13.37
C ILE A 563 -20.91 17.71 -13.26
N GLU A 564 -22.19 17.80 -13.59
CA GLU A 564 -22.95 19.05 -13.46
C GLU A 564 -24.02 18.83 -12.40
N LEU A 565 -24.01 19.66 -11.36
CA LEU A 565 -24.91 19.62 -10.20
C LEU A 565 -25.88 20.80 -10.27
N GLY A 566 -27.18 20.50 -10.19
CA GLY A 566 -28.24 21.49 -10.02
C GLY A 566 -28.25 22.10 -8.61
N PRO A 567 -29.12 23.10 -8.38
CA PRO A 567 -29.25 23.73 -7.06
C PRO A 567 -29.69 22.71 -6.00
N CYS A 568 -29.00 22.67 -4.86
CA CYS A 568 -29.26 21.72 -3.77
C CYS A 568 -29.08 20.23 -4.13
N ASP A 569 -28.41 19.89 -5.23
CA ASP A 569 -28.10 18.50 -5.56
C ASP A 569 -26.98 17.95 -4.69
N ARG A 570 -27.16 16.74 -4.15
CA ARG A 570 -26.16 15.98 -3.41
C ARG A 570 -25.83 14.68 -4.12
N LEU A 571 -24.63 14.61 -4.68
CA LEU A 571 -24.10 13.41 -5.32
C LEU A 571 -22.99 12.79 -4.46
N THR A 572 -23.14 11.52 -4.11
CA THR A 572 -22.08 10.73 -3.45
C THR A 572 -21.54 9.69 -4.43
N ILE A 573 -20.25 9.72 -4.74
CA ILE A 573 -19.55 8.67 -5.47
C ILE A 573 -18.67 7.94 -4.47
N GLU A 574 -19.01 6.70 -4.16
CA GLU A 574 -18.32 5.92 -3.15
C GLU A 574 -17.88 4.54 -3.66
N ALA A 575 -16.74 4.08 -3.16
CA ALA A 575 -16.30 2.71 -3.33
C ALA A 575 -17.03 1.81 -2.34
N GLY A 576 -17.45 0.63 -2.79
CA GLY A 576 -17.95 -0.42 -1.92
C GLY A 576 -16.94 -0.79 -0.83
N ASN A 577 -17.44 -1.37 0.26
CA ASN A 577 -16.59 -1.81 1.35
C ASN A 577 -15.54 -2.84 0.86
N GLY A 578 -14.25 -2.60 1.13
CA GLY A 578 -13.17 -3.46 0.66
C GLY A 578 -12.77 -3.29 -0.81
N TYR A 579 -13.37 -2.33 -1.54
CA TYR A 579 -13.00 -2.02 -2.92
C TYR A 579 -12.11 -0.76 -3.02
N ARG A 580 -11.37 -0.65 -4.12
CA ARG A 580 -10.41 0.39 -4.48
C ARG A 580 -10.55 0.70 -5.99
N PRO A 581 -11.66 1.33 -6.42
CA PRO A 581 -11.83 1.75 -7.80
C PRO A 581 -10.87 2.90 -8.13
N THR A 582 -10.45 2.96 -9.39
CA THR A 582 -9.62 4.07 -9.89
C THR A 582 -10.36 4.82 -10.99
N ILE A 583 -10.38 6.14 -10.90
CA ILE A 583 -10.95 7.07 -11.86
C ILE A 583 -9.80 7.74 -12.62
N SER A 584 -9.80 7.64 -13.95
CA SER A 584 -8.84 8.30 -14.84
C SER A 584 -7.36 8.08 -14.43
N PRO A 585 -6.88 6.82 -14.39
CA PRO A 585 -5.55 6.47 -13.83
C PRO A 585 -4.35 7.10 -14.56
N LEU A 586 -4.49 7.34 -15.87
CA LEU A 586 -3.42 7.82 -16.75
C LEU A 586 -3.50 9.33 -17.03
N GLY A 587 -4.31 10.06 -16.28
CA GLY A 587 -4.67 11.46 -16.55
C GLY A 587 -6.13 11.57 -16.99
N GLY A 588 -6.65 12.80 -16.94
CA GLY A 588 -8.08 13.07 -17.10
C GLY A 588 -8.66 13.80 -15.89
N ASP A 589 -9.13 15.02 -16.09
CA ASP A 589 -9.57 15.86 -14.98
C ASP A 589 -11.03 15.57 -14.63
N LEU A 590 -11.33 15.45 -13.33
CA LEU A 590 -12.69 15.42 -12.82
C LEU A 590 -13.16 16.85 -12.63
N ILE A 591 -14.00 17.35 -13.55
CA ILE A 591 -14.55 18.70 -13.48
C ILE A 591 -15.95 18.62 -12.89
N VAL A 592 -16.18 19.35 -11.81
CA VAL A 592 -17.45 19.42 -11.09
C VAL A 592 -17.98 20.83 -11.23
N SER A 593 -19.02 21.03 -12.02
CA SER A 593 -19.75 22.30 -12.04
C SER A 593 -20.97 22.20 -11.14
N GLY A 594 -21.18 23.15 -10.24
CA GLY A 594 -22.37 23.12 -9.40
C GLY A 594 -22.92 24.48 -8.99
N ALA A 595 -24.24 24.52 -8.84
CA ALA A 595 -24.99 25.67 -8.36
C ALA A 595 -24.97 25.77 -6.82
N GLU A 596 -25.60 26.81 -6.28
CA GLU A 596 -25.63 27.06 -4.84
C GLU A 596 -26.29 25.90 -4.06
N GLY A 597 -25.68 25.52 -2.93
CA GLY A 597 -26.14 24.42 -2.09
C GLY A 597 -25.86 23.01 -2.62
N SER A 598 -25.22 22.87 -3.80
CA SER A 598 -24.84 21.56 -4.32
C SER A 598 -23.64 20.97 -3.57
N THR A 599 -23.60 19.65 -3.42
CA THR A 599 -22.52 18.94 -2.70
C THR A 599 -22.10 17.69 -3.48
N LEU A 600 -20.79 17.56 -3.74
CA LEU A 600 -20.18 16.31 -4.21
C LEU A 600 -19.38 15.67 -3.08
N ARG A 601 -19.69 14.42 -2.76
CA ARG A 601 -18.89 13.59 -1.84
C ARG A 601 -18.19 12.48 -2.61
N LEU A 602 -16.87 12.40 -2.48
CA LEU A 602 -16.05 11.30 -2.98
C LEU A 602 -15.60 10.45 -1.78
N ASN A 603 -15.92 9.15 -1.78
CA ASN A 603 -15.50 8.23 -0.71
C ASN A 603 -14.75 7.00 -1.26
N GLY A 604 -13.50 6.76 -0.83
CA GLY A 604 -12.82 5.50 -1.11
C GLY A 604 -12.25 5.35 -2.53
N VAL A 605 -12.12 6.43 -3.30
CA VAL A 605 -11.70 6.38 -4.72
C VAL A 605 -10.25 6.83 -4.93
N LEU A 606 -9.61 6.30 -5.97
CA LEU A 606 -8.32 6.79 -6.48
C LEU A 606 -8.55 7.66 -7.71
N CYS A 607 -8.03 8.90 -7.71
CA CYS A 607 -8.10 9.80 -8.86
C CYS A 607 -6.69 10.02 -9.43
N GLY A 608 -6.50 9.71 -10.71
CA GLY A 608 -5.21 9.89 -11.40
C GLY A 608 -4.98 11.27 -12.01
N GLY A 609 -6.05 12.01 -12.33
CA GLY A 609 -5.99 13.40 -12.80
C GLY A 609 -6.42 14.41 -11.73
N LYS A 610 -6.62 15.66 -12.16
CA LYS A 610 -6.99 16.75 -11.23
C LYS A 610 -8.45 16.67 -10.87
N VAL A 611 -8.80 17.12 -9.68
CA VAL A 611 -10.20 17.38 -9.31
C VAL A 611 -10.40 18.90 -9.36
N ILE A 612 -11.20 19.35 -10.31
CA ILE A 612 -11.49 20.76 -10.57
C ILE A 612 -12.92 21.05 -10.13
N VAL A 613 -13.10 21.98 -9.20
CA VAL A 613 -14.42 22.44 -8.78
C VAL A 613 -14.70 23.80 -9.40
N ALA A 614 -15.74 23.87 -10.23
CA ALA A 614 -16.25 25.06 -10.88
C ALA A 614 -17.61 25.48 -10.29
N GLY A 615 -17.77 26.77 -9.98
CA GLY A 615 -19.00 27.30 -9.38
C GLY A 615 -19.05 27.20 -7.85
N LYS A 616 -20.25 27.02 -7.28
CA LYS A 616 -20.54 27.11 -5.84
C LYS A 616 -20.78 25.75 -5.16
N ALA A 617 -20.23 24.67 -5.73
CA ALA A 617 -20.40 23.32 -5.19
C ALA A 617 -19.51 23.07 -3.98
N GLN A 618 -20.05 22.47 -2.93
CA GLN A 618 -19.26 21.94 -1.82
C GLN A 618 -18.60 20.62 -2.22
N LEU A 619 -17.36 20.41 -1.81
CA LEU A 619 -16.61 19.18 -2.09
C LEU A 619 -16.20 18.50 -0.78
N GLU A 620 -16.61 17.25 -0.62
CA GLU A 620 -16.22 16.38 0.48
C GLU A 620 -15.35 15.23 -0.06
N VAL A 621 -14.10 15.13 0.38
CA VAL A 621 -13.14 14.10 -0.03
C VAL A 621 -12.81 13.24 1.18
N ASP A 622 -13.37 12.04 1.23
CA ASP A 622 -13.26 11.12 2.36
C ASP A 622 -12.58 9.82 1.91
N HIS A 623 -11.57 9.35 2.65
CA HIS A 623 -10.86 8.11 2.31
C HIS A 623 -10.40 8.02 0.84
N CYS A 624 -9.98 9.11 0.22
CA CYS A 624 -9.61 9.16 -1.20
C CYS A 624 -8.11 9.34 -1.39
N THR A 625 -7.60 8.91 -2.54
CA THR A 625 -6.23 9.21 -2.96
C THR A 625 -6.26 10.00 -4.26
N ILE A 626 -5.95 11.29 -4.19
CA ILE A 626 -5.83 12.18 -5.34
C ILE A 626 -4.34 12.35 -5.63
N ARG A 627 -3.90 11.87 -6.79
CA ARG A 627 -2.50 11.66 -7.19
C ARG A 627 -1.50 12.72 -6.70
N PRO A 628 -0.62 12.44 -5.70
CA PRO A 628 0.51 13.30 -5.37
C PRO A 628 1.66 13.06 -6.38
N LYS A 629 1.96 14.03 -7.26
CA LYS A 629 2.84 13.83 -8.44
C LYS A 629 4.34 13.76 -8.08
N ARG A 630 5.12 13.01 -8.88
CA ARG A 630 6.57 12.73 -8.73
C ARG A 630 7.50 13.52 -9.68
N SER A 631 7.01 14.29 -10.66
CA SER A 631 7.89 14.89 -11.68
C SER A 631 8.23 16.36 -11.35
N PRO A 632 9.52 16.70 -11.11
CA PRO A 632 9.94 18.07 -10.83
C PRO A 632 9.77 19.04 -12.01
N ASP A 633 9.64 18.52 -13.24
CA ASP A 633 9.66 19.34 -14.47
C ASP A 633 8.28 19.87 -14.90
N GLN A 634 7.19 19.57 -14.18
CA GLN A 634 5.86 20.10 -14.48
C GLN A 634 5.06 20.35 -13.20
N HIS A 635 4.94 21.64 -12.82
CA HIS A 635 3.99 22.13 -11.83
C HIS A 635 2.55 21.80 -12.29
N GLN A 636 2.02 20.65 -11.88
CA GLN A 636 0.63 20.29 -12.11
C GLN A 636 -0.06 20.12 -10.76
N GLU A 637 -0.98 21.03 -10.48
CA GLU A 637 -1.85 21.08 -9.31
C GLU A 637 -2.81 19.88 -9.31
N THR A 638 -3.25 19.41 -8.13
CA THR A 638 -4.05 18.17 -8.03
C THR A 638 -5.50 18.42 -7.62
N LEU A 639 -5.74 19.42 -6.78
CA LEU A 639 -7.06 19.98 -6.50
C LEU A 639 -7.05 21.44 -6.95
N VAL A 640 -7.97 21.83 -7.82
CA VAL A 640 -8.08 23.21 -8.32
C VAL A 640 -9.51 23.69 -8.13
N GLY A 641 -9.74 24.74 -7.34
CA GLY A 641 -10.99 25.49 -7.39
C GLY A 641 -10.90 26.54 -8.49
N ILE A 642 -11.89 26.64 -9.38
CA ILE A 642 -12.00 27.79 -10.30
C ILE A 642 -13.43 28.31 -10.22
N SER A 643 -13.64 29.41 -9.50
CA SER A 643 -14.86 30.21 -9.66
C SER A 643 -14.48 31.60 -10.17
N GLU A 644 -15.01 31.97 -11.33
CA GLU A 644 -15.05 33.36 -11.85
C GLU A 644 -16.26 34.13 -11.28
N VAL A 645 -17.05 33.52 -10.38
CA VAL A 645 -18.30 34.07 -9.85
C VAL A 645 -18.37 33.92 -8.33
N SER A 646 -18.41 35.05 -7.63
CA SER A 646 -18.58 35.22 -6.18
C SER A 646 -19.50 34.20 -5.51
N GLY A 647 -18.94 33.18 -4.86
CA GLY A 647 -19.69 32.23 -4.05
C GLY A 647 -18.78 31.33 -3.22
N GLU A 648 -19.19 31.11 -1.96
CA GLU A 648 -18.44 30.36 -0.95
C GLU A 648 -18.42 28.86 -1.26
N THR A 649 -17.30 28.37 -1.79
CA THR A 649 -17.05 26.92 -1.94
C THR A 649 -16.35 26.38 -0.70
N ASN A 650 -16.96 25.41 -0.02
CA ASN A 650 -16.36 24.72 1.12
C ASN A 650 -15.77 23.38 0.68
N VAL A 651 -14.53 23.13 1.10
CA VAL A 651 -13.82 21.89 0.80
C VAL A 651 -13.45 21.20 2.10
N THR A 652 -13.90 19.95 2.25
CA THR A 652 -13.56 19.11 3.39
C THR A 652 -12.76 17.89 2.94
N ILE A 653 -11.67 17.59 3.62
CA ILE A 653 -10.77 16.48 3.30
C ILE A 653 -10.55 15.67 4.59
N SER A 654 -11.00 14.42 4.59
CA SER A 654 -10.86 13.48 5.71
C SER A 654 -10.21 12.17 5.28
N ASN A 655 -9.32 11.62 6.12
CA ASN A 655 -8.71 10.30 5.93
C ASN A 655 -8.11 10.07 4.54
N SER A 656 -7.59 11.13 3.89
CA SER A 656 -7.25 11.14 2.47
C SER A 656 -5.78 11.49 2.22
N ILE A 657 -5.28 11.06 1.07
CA ILE A 657 -3.95 11.44 0.57
C ILE A 657 -4.16 12.30 -0.67
N VAL A 658 -3.80 13.56 -0.59
CA VAL A 658 -4.04 14.55 -1.65
C VAL A 658 -2.71 15.19 -2.03
N GLY A 659 -2.52 15.50 -3.31
CA GLY A 659 -1.39 16.33 -3.72
C GLY A 659 -1.61 17.81 -3.39
N GLN A 660 -1.02 18.70 -4.20
CA GLN A 660 -1.19 20.14 -4.05
C GLN A 660 -2.65 20.58 -4.13
N VAL A 661 -3.08 21.38 -3.16
CA VAL A 661 -4.39 22.02 -3.06
C VAL A 661 -4.28 23.49 -3.45
N ASN A 662 -5.03 23.88 -4.48
CA ASN A 662 -5.11 25.26 -4.95
C ASN A 662 -6.58 25.70 -5.00
N LEU A 663 -6.96 26.65 -4.15
CA LEU A 663 -8.34 27.13 -4.05
C LEU A 663 -8.38 28.66 -4.22
N PRO A 664 -9.37 29.22 -4.94
CA PRO A 664 -9.44 30.66 -5.19
C PRO A 664 -9.77 31.41 -3.89
N ILE A 665 -9.36 32.68 -3.81
CA ILE A 665 -9.51 33.55 -2.63
C ILE A 665 -11.00 33.67 -2.20
N GLU A 666 -11.93 33.60 -3.15
CA GLU A 666 -13.37 33.70 -2.90
C GLU A 666 -14.01 32.40 -2.36
N SER A 667 -13.22 31.33 -2.13
CA SER A 667 -13.75 30.10 -1.53
C SER A 667 -13.97 30.28 -0.02
N GLY A 668 -14.98 29.61 0.53
CA GLY A 668 -15.43 29.82 1.92
C GLY A 668 -14.43 29.31 2.96
N ALA A 669 -14.28 28.00 3.08
CA ALA A 669 -13.40 27.37 4.07
C ALA A 669 -12.79 26.05 3.58
N LEU A 670 -11.57 25.77 4.05
CA LEU A 670 -10.87 24.49 3.86
C LEU A 670 -10.72 23.79 5.20
N ALA A 671 -11.34 22.61 5.35
CA ALA A 671 -11.22 21.78 6.54
C ALA A 671 -10.47 20.49 6.21
N LEU A 672 -9.39 20.22 6.93
CA LEU A 672 -8.52 19.06 6.77
C LEU A 672 -8.45 18.28 8.07
N ARG A 673 -8.64 16.97 7.97
CA ARG A 673 -8.63 16.07 9.12
C ARG A 673 -8.00 14.73 8.76
N ASP A 674 -7.14 14.21 9.63
CA ASP A 674 -6.62 12.83 9.54
C ASP A 674 -6.02 12.51 8.15
N SER A 675 -5.33 13.48 7.52
CA SER A 675 -4.98 13.43 6.09
C SER A 675 -3.52 13.81 5.81
N ILE A 676 -3.03 13.44 4.61
CA ILE A 676 -1.71 13.83 4.11
C ILE A 676 -1.89 14.73 2.90
N ILE A 677 -1.26 15.90 2.91
CA ILE A 677 -1.14 16.77 1.73
C ILE A 677 0.31 16.79 1.27
N ASP A 678 0.54 16.54 -0.02
CA ASP A 678 1.85 16.56 -0.63
C ASP A 678 1.96 17.60 -1.75
N GLY A 679 2.67 18.69 -1.48
CA GLY A 679 2.98 19.75 -2.43
C GLY A 679 4.04 19.38 -3.46
N ALA A 680 4.63 18.17 -3.39
CA ALA A 680 5.61 17.64 -4.33
C ALA A 680 6.82 18.58 -4.57
N GLY A 681 7.34 19.19 -3.49
CA GLY A 681 8.44 20.17 -3.55
C GLY A 681 8.00 21.60 -3.86
N SER A 682 6.70 21.88 -3.84
CA SER A 682 6.11 23.22 -3.93
C SER A 682 5.16 23.49 -2.76
N ALA A 683 4.44 24.61 -2.79
CA ALA A 683 3.41 24.92 -1.80
C ALA A 683 2.33 23.82 -1.76
N ALA A 684 2.06 23.26 -0.58
CA ALA A 684 1.02 22.25 -0.40
C ALA A 684 -0.39 22.84 -0.49
N ILE A 685 -0.58 24.02 0.14
CA ILE A 685 -1.84 24.76 0.15
C ILE A 685 -1.55 26.19 -0.30
N ARG A 686 -2.21 26.64 -1.37
CA ARG A 686 -2.10 28.02 -1.86
C ARG A 686 -3.39 28.50 -2.50
N SER A 687 -3.43 29.79 -2.82
CA SER A 687 -4.51 30.42 -3.59
C SER A 687 -4.01 30.99 -4.93
N LEU A 688 -4.90 31.04 -5.92
CA LEU A 688 -4.65 31.58 -7.26
C LEU A 688 -4.55 33.11 -7.22
N GLY A 689 -3.38 33.66 -7.57
CA GLY A 689 -3.21 35.08 -7.92
C GLY A 689 -2.65 36.03 -6.84
N ARG A 690 -2.48 35.59 -5.58
CA ARG A 690 -1.78 36.33 -4.50
C ARG A 690 -1.09 35.37 -3.53
N HIS A 691 -0.18 35.89 -2.69
CA HIS A 691 0.53 35.13 -1.66
C HIS A 691 -0.31 34.77 -0.41
N HIS A 692 -1.61 35.10 -0.38
CA HIS A 692 -2.46 35.03 0.83
C HIS A 692 -3.82 34.40 0.48
N GLY A 693 -4.28 33.47 1.33
CA GLY A 693 -5.17 32.37 0.95
C GLY A 693 -6.49 32.27 1.73
N LEU A 694 -6.91 31.04 2.06
CA LEU A 694 -8.25 30.69 2.58
C LEU A 694 -8.35 30.73 4.11
N VAL A 695 -9.57 30.80 4.67
CA VAL A 695 -9.82 30.39 6.06
C VAL A 695 -9.67 28.88 6.14
N THR A 696 -8.73 28.41 6.97
CA THR A 696 -8.32 27.00 6.97
C THR A 696 -8.31 26.41 8.38
N LYS A 697 -8.89 25.22 8.51
CA LYS A 697 -8.88 24.37 9.70
C LYS A 697 -8.15 23.06 9.41
N ILE A 698 -7.17 22.70 10.22
CA ILE A 698 -6.33 21.51 10.04
C ILE A 698 -6.18 20.75 11.35
N GLU A 699 -6.56 19.47 11.34
CA GLU A 699 -6.47 18.59 12.50
C GLU A 699 -5.75 17.29 12.11
N ARG A 700 -4.84 16.81 12.98
CA ARG A 700 -4.19 15.50 12.89
C ARG A 700 -3.74 15.17 11.46
N SER A 701 -3.02 16.09 10.82
CA SER A 701 -2.63 15.96 9.41
C SER A 701 -1.13 16.21 9.21
N THR A 702 -0.57 15.68 8.13
CA THR A 702 0.85 15.91 7.76
C THR A 702 0.92 16.62 6.42
N ILE A 703 1.64 17.75 6.37
CA ILE A 703 1.72 18.60 5.19
C ILE A 703 3.16 18.72 4.72
N PHE A 704 3.42 18.22 3.51
CA PHE A 704 4.69 18.35 2.81
C PHE A 704 4.64 19.55 1.86
N GLY A 705 5.25 20.67 2.27
CA GLY A 705 5.32 21.91 1.48
C GLY A 705 4.67 23.10 2.19
N GLY A 706 4.91 24.30 1.66
CA GLY A 706 4.45 25.56 2.25
C GLY A 706 2.93 25.72 2.28
N VAL A 707 2.42 26.35 3.34
CA VAL A 707 0.99 26.65 3.53
C VAL A 707 0.80 28.16 3.55
N TYR A 708 -0.04 28.65 2.63
CA TYR A 708 -0.34 30.07 2.43
C TYR A 708 -1.85 30.28 2.58
N ILE A 709 -2.26 30.94 3.66
CA ILE A 709 -3.66 31.07 4.07
C ILE A 709 -3.98 32.51 4.51
N GLU A 710 -5.25 32.88 4.58
CA GLU A 710 -5.68 34.17 5.15
C GLU A 710 -5.72 34.05 6.68
N GLU A 711 -6.36 33.00 7.19
CA GLU A 711 -6.57 32.77 8.61
C GLU A 711 -6.48 31.28 8.93
N MET A 712 -5.81 30.96 10.05
CA MET A 712 -5.77 29.60 10.60
C MET A 712 -6.81 29.52 11.71
N GLU A 713 -8.03 29.05 11.41
CA GLU A 713 -9.10 28.93 12.41
C GLU A 713 -8.67 28.00 13.57
N LEU A 714 -8.12 26.83 13.22
CA LEU A 714 -7.56 25.88 14.16
C LEU A 714 -6.56 24.97 13.46
N GLY A 715 -5.31 24.94 13.92
CA GLY A 715 -4.31 23.94 13.54
C GLY A 715 -3.96 23.06 14.73
N SER A 716 -4.57 21.89 14.87
CA SER A 716 -4.39 20.99 16.02
C SER A 716 -3.63 19.73 15.61
N GLU A 717 -2.63 19.34 16.41
CA GLU A 717 -1.95 18.03 16.29
C GLU A 717 -1.36 17.77 14.89
N THR A 718 -0.96 18.81 14.18
CA THR A 718 -0.59 18.77 12.76
C THR A 718 0.93 18.94 12.61
N ILE A 719 1.51 18.28 11.60
CA ILE A 719 2.92 18.46 11.23
C ILE A 719 3.00 19.27 9.93
N PHE A 720 3.62 20.44 10.02
CA PHE A 720 3.98 21.27 8.87
C PHE A 720 5.47 21.12 8.59
N MET A 721 5.85 20.72 7.37
CA MET A 721 7.27 20.62 7.01
C MET A 721 7.91 21.94 6.60
N GLU A 722 7.09 22.92 6.22
CA GLU A 722 7.51 24.27 5.91
C GLU A 722 6.75 25.30 6.77
N PRO A 723 7.27 26.53 6.92
CA PRO A 723 6.59 27.58 7.67
C PRO A 723 5.19 27.89 7.14
N VAL A 724 4.24 27.99 8.06
CA VAL A 724 2.86 28.43 7.77
C VAL A 724 2.81 29.96 7.70
N LYS A 725 2.20 30.51 6.65
CA LYS A 725 1.99 31.95 6.48
C LYS A 725 0.49 32.26 6.53
N ALA A 726 0.07 33.09 7.48
CA ALA A 726 -1.31 33.54 7.65
C ALA A 726 -1.38 35.07 7.73
N GLU A 727 -2.31 35.70 7.02
CA GLU A 727 -2.45 37.17 7.02
C GLU A 727 -3.00 37.70 8.35
N LYS A 728 -4.02 37.04 8.91
CA LYS A 728 -4.61 37.37 10.21
C LYS A 728 -3.99 36.50 11.30
N GLN A 729 -3.19 37.10 12.17
CA GLN A 729 -2.52 36.40 13.27
C GLN A 729 -3.33 36.34 14.57
N GLY A 730 -4.23 37.31 14.80
CA GLY A 730 -4.95 37.46 16.08
C GLY A 730 -6.28 36.70 16.17
N SER A 731 -6.56 35.81 15.22
CA SER A 731 -7.76 34.97 15.19
C SER A 731 -7.37 33.55 14.85
N GLY A 732 -7.78 32.60 15.70
CA GLY A 732 -7.37 31.20 15.64
C GLY A 732 -5.87 31.00 15.95
N GLY A 733 -5.35 29.80 15.70
CA GLY A 733 -3.96 29.46 16.02
C GLY A 733 -3.59 28.00 15.86
N LEU A 734 -2.32 27.72 16.08
CA LEU A 734 -1.73 26.38 16.12
C LEU A 734 -1.65 25.88 17.56
N ARG A 735 -2.04 24.63 17.80
CA ARG A 735 -1.90 23.97 19.10
C ARG A 735 -1.37 22.55 18.95
N TYR A 736 -0.53 22.11 19.90
CA TYR A 736 0.02 20.75 19.94
C TYR A 736 0.60 20.26 18.60
N SER A 737 1.13 21.19 17.81
CA SER A 737 1.50 21.00 16.40
C SER A 737 2.97 21.29 16.20
N TYR A 738 3.56 20.65 15.19
CA TYR A 738 4.90 21.00 14.74
C TYR A 738 4.81 22.00 13.59
N ALA A 739 5.37 23.19 13.76
CA ALA A 739 5.49 24.20 12.71
C ALA A 739 6.86 24.87 12.83
N PRO A 740 7.72 24.80 11.80
CA PRO A 740 9.04 25.41 11.81
C PRO A 740 8.96 26.91 12.12
N VAL A 741 9.82 27.38 13.01
CA VAL A 741 9.96 28.81 13.28
C VAL A 741 10.90 29.38 12.23
N GLY A 742 10.38 30.13 11.27
CA GLY A 742 11.21 30.81 10.27
C GLY A 742 12.01 31.96 10.92
N TYR A 743 13.29 32.12 10.54
CA TYR A 743 14.08 33.31 10.86
C TYR A 743 14.34 34.19 9.64
N GLN A 744 14.41 35.48 9.92
CA GLN A 744 14.84 36.59 9.08
C GLN A 744 16.37 36.49 8.84
N ILE A 745 16.84 36.52 7.60
CA ILE A 745 18.22 36.92 7.30
C ILE A 745 18.14 38.25 6.56
N SER A 746 18.45 39.33 7.26
CA SER A 746 19.03 40.49 6.60
C SER A 746 20.18 41.02 7.45
N ALA A 747 21.39 40.96 6.89
CA ALA A 747 22.57 41.67 7.40
C ALA A 747 22.80 43.00 6.66
N GLN A 748 21.82 43.51 5.90
CA GLN A 748 21.94 44.76 5.12
C GLN A 748 20.66 45.61 5.20
N PRO A 749 20.77 46.94 5.35
CA PRO A 749 19.60 47.80 5.37
C PRO A 749 18.88 47.72 4.00
N PRO A 750 17.54 47.59 3.96
CA PRO A 750 16.82 47.41 2.72
C PRO A 750 16.81 48.71 1.91
N THR A 751 17.23 48.63 0.65
CA THR A 751 16.80 49.58 -0.39
C THR A 751 15.34 49.26 -0.75
N GLU A 752 14.53 50.31 -0.88
CA GLU A 752 13.09 50.28 -1.11
C GLU A 752 12.72 49.41 -2.33
N GLU A 753 12.20 48.21 -2.08
CA GLU A 753 10.97 47.60 -2.64
C GLU A 753 10.99 46.06 -2.46
N GLU A 754 9.90 45.54 -1.86
CA GLU A 754 9.54 44.12 -1.61
C GLU A 754 10.19 43.36 -0.41
N ASN A 755 9.89 43.84 0.81
CA ASN A 755 9.95 43.03 2.03
C ASN A 755 8.65 42.22 2.21
N TYR A 756 8.66 40.89 2.05
CA TYR A 756 7.53 40.03 2.45
C TYR A 756 7.79 39.45 3.85
N TYR A 757 6.97 39.87 4.82
CA TYR A 757 6.98 39.41 6.21
C TYR A 757 6.43 37.97 6.32
N TYR A 758 7.02 37.12 7.17
CA TYR A 758 6.41 35.83 7.55
C TYR A 758 5.55 36.04 8.79
N SER A 759 4.23 35.89 8.65
CA SER A 759 3.26 35.99 9.74
C SER A 759 2.78 34.58 10.14
N THR A 760 3.53 33.91 11.02
CA THR A 760 3.08 32.63 11.59
C THR A 760 1.89 32.88 12.53
N PRO A 761 0.83 32.04 12.52
CA PRO A 761 -0.27 32.13 13.49
C PRO A 761 0.21 32.00 14.94
N GLU A 762 -0.63 32.37 15.91
CA GLU A 762 -0.35 32.13 17.33
C GLU A 762 -0.11 30.64 17.61
N ARG A 763 0.79 30.33 18.55
CA ARG A 763 1.26 28.97 18.83
C ARG A 763 1.06 28.64 20.30
N TYR A 764 0.38 27.54 20.58
CA TYR A 764 0.14 27.01 21.93
C TYR A 764 0.69 25.59 22.06
N GLU A 765 1.68 25.37 22.93
CA GLU A 765 2.34 24.06 23.10
C GLU A 765 2.83 23.43 21.77
N CYS A 766 3.22 24.27 20.80
CA CYS A 766 3.77 23.84 19.53
C CYS A 766 5.28 23.58 19.60
N GLN A 767 5.76 22.70 18.73
CA GLN A 767 7.18 22.48 18.51
C GLN A 767 7.66 23.10 17.18
N PRO A 768 8.90 23.60 17.11
CA PRO A 768 9.80 23.83 18.24
C PRO A 768 9.34 25.03 19.09
N LYS A 769 9.43 24.97 20.43
CA LYS A 769 8.96 26.06 21.31
C LYS A 769 9.64 27.39 21.01
N THR A 770 10.95 27.35 20.79
CA THR A 770 11.81 28.49 20.47
C THR A 770 12.77 28.13 19.33
N LEU A 771 13.45 29.12 18.76
CA LEU A 771 14.47 28.89 17.71
C LEU A 771 15.64 28.04 18.18
N GLU A 772 15.99 28.08 19.47
CA GLU A 772 17.02 27.21 20.05
C GLU A 772 16.67 25.72 19.91
N ASN A 773 15.39 25.40 19.74
CA ASN A 773 14.89 24.04 19.56
C ASN A 773 14.66 23.69 18.08
N SER A 774 15.13 24.51 17.12
CA SER A 774 14.88 24.28 15.69
C SER A 774 15.53 23.00 15.14
N GLU A 775 16.44 22.38 15.89
CA GLU A 775 17.01 21.07 15.60
C GLU A 775 16.01 19.92 15.79
N LEU A 776 14.95 20.13 16.61
CA LEU A 776 13.88 19.16 16.83
C LEU A 776 12.92 19.15 15.64
N GLN A 777 13.33 18.52 14.54
CA GLN A 777 12.53 18.43 13.31
C GLN A 777 11.92 17.03 13.15
N PRO A 778 10.72 16.92 12.53
CA PRO A 778 10.12 15.65 12.18
C PRO A 778 11.02 14.88 11.23
N SER A 779 11.32 13.64 11.60
CA SER A 779 11.98 12.68 10.71
C SER A 779 10.99 11.60 10.30
N PHE A 780 10.89 11.33 9.00
CA PHE A 780 10.02 10.30 8.44
C PHE A 780 10.84 9.11 7.96
N THR A 781 10.24 7.92 8.01
CA THR A 781 10.83 6.70 7.43
C THR A 781 10.87 6.81 5.90
N SER A 782 9.82 7.34 5.29
CA SER A 782 9.78 7.71 3.88
C SER A 782 8.89 8.92 3.65
N GLN A 783 9.31 9.81 2.75
CA GLN A 783 8.50 10.92 2.24
C GLN A 783 8.05 10.68 0.80
N GLN A 784 8.37 9.53 0.21
CA GLN A 784 8.01 9.22 -1.18
C GLN A 784 6.71 8.43 -1.23
N TYR A 785 5.69 8.98 -1.90
CA TYR A 785 4.46 8.25 -2.18
C TYR A 785 4.74 6.99 -3.02
N GLY A 786 4.05 5.89 -2.68
CA GLY A 786 4.30 4.56 -3.23
C GLY A 786 5.21 3.68 -2.35
N GLN A 787 5.95 4.28 -1.41
CA GLN A 787 6.63 3.52 -0.37
C GLN A 787 5.64 3.14 0.76
N PRO A 788 5.72 1.92 1.33
CA PRO A 788 4.78 1.46 2.38
C PRO A 788 4.76 2.34 3.64
N THR A 789 5.89 2.99 3.94
CA THR A 789 6.11 3.82 5.13
C THR A 789 5.93 5.32 4.85
N TYR A 790 5.24 5.66 3.76
CA TYR A 790 5.00 7.05 3.37
C TYR A 790 4.36 7.87 4.52
N ALA A 791 5.00 9.00 4.84
CA ALA A 791 4.65 9.91 5.93
C ALA A 791 4.69 9.32 7.35
N GLN A 792 5.15 8.06 7.52
CA GLN A 792 5.28 7.45 8.83
C GLN A 792 6.46 8.05 9.58
N LEU A 793 6.24 8.56 10.80
CA LEU A 793 7.33 9.04 11.65
C LEU A 793 8.37 7.93 11.90
N SER A 794 9.63 8.31 11.77
CA SER A 794 10.76 7.44 12.11
C SER A 794 10.81 7.25 13.62
N LEU A 795 11.34 6.09 14.05
CA LEU A 795 11.60 5.81 15.46
C LEU A 795 12.68 6.74 16.04
N SER A 796 13.54 7.30 15.20
CA SER A 796 14.53 8.31 15.56
C SER A 796 13.97 9.73 15.69
N CYS A 797 12.68 9.92 15.41
CA CYS A 797 12.04 11.23 15.54
C CYS A 797 12.08 11.69 17.01
N PRO A 798 12.32 12.98 17.30
CA PRO A 798 12.32 13.49 18.67
C PRO A 798 11.04 13.13 19.44
N GLN A 799 11.18 12.80 20.73
CA GLN A 799 10.04 12.41 21.57
C GLN A 799 9.03 13.54 21.72
N GLU A 800 9.48 14.79 21.66
CA GLU A 800 8.65 15.99 21.67
C GLU A 800 7.66 16.06 20.50
N ILE A 801 7.92 15.33 19.40
CA ILE A 801 7.02 15.24 18.25
C ILE A 801 6.23 13.92 18.30
N GLN A 802 6.89 12.82 18.65
CA GLN A 802 6.22 11.51 18.80
C GLN A 802 5.19 11.49 19.94
N LYS A 803 5.31 12.35 20.94
CA LYS A 803 4.41 12.46 22.10
C LYS A 803 3.92 13.89 22.34
N GLY A 804 4.04 14.77 21.34
CA GLY A 804 3.73 16.19 21.53
C GLY A 804 2.31 16.61 21.15
N ALA A 805 1.51 15.70 20.60
CA ALA A 805 0.09 15.96 20.39
C ALA A 805 -0.69 15.94 21.71
N GLU A 806 -1.98 16.27 21.66
CA GLU A 806 -2.84 16.22 22.84
C GLU A 806 -2.83 14.79 23.45
N ASN A 807 -2.91 14.69 24.77
CA ASN A 807 -2.85 13.41 25.50
C ASN A 807 -1.55 12.59 25.30
N ASN A 808 -0.44 13.25 24.95
CA ASN A 808 0.86 12.62 24.67
C ASN A 808 0.82 11.61 23.49
N THR A 809 -0.02 11.88 22.51
CA THR A 809 -0.10 11.11 21.25
C THR A 809 0.91 11.63 20.21
N GLU A 810 1.02 10.95 19.07
CA GLU A 810 1.90 11.40 17.99
C GLU A 810 1.27 12.52 17.18
N MET A 811 2.04 13.55 16.81
CA MET A 811 1.56 14.58 15.89
C MET A 811 1.41 14.03 14.46
N GLY A 812 0.51 14.61 13.67
CA GLY A 812 0.38 14.38 12.24
C GLY A 812 -0.72 13.41 11.84
N ALA A 813 -0.68 12.99 10.56
CA ALA A 813 -1.70 12.16 9.90
C ALA A 813 -1.98 10.82 10.60
N PHE A 814 -1.02 10.30 11.37
CA PHE A 814 -1.13 9.00 12.03
C PHE A 814 -1.55 9.08 13.50
N ASN A 815 -1.87 10.26 14.04
CA ASN A 815 -2.29 10.46 15.43
C ASN A 815 -3.32 9.43 15.92
N ASN A 816 -4.32 9.11 15.08
CA ASN A 816 -5.38 8.14 15.38
C ASN A 816 -4.89 6.71 15.66
N LEU A 817 -3.66 6.36 15.27
CA LEU A 817 -3.05 5.06 15.58
C LEU A 817 -2.60 4.96 17.04
N GLN A 818 -2.45 6.09 17.74
CA GLN A 818 -2.03 6.15 19.14
C GLN A 818 -0.75 5.34 19.40
N ARG A 819 0.27 5.51 18.54
CA ARG A 819 1.53 4.75 18.59
C ARG A 819 2.19 4.77 19.98
N PRO A 820 2.30 5.92 20.69
CA PRO A 820 2.86 5.94 22.04
C PRO A 820 2.11 5.07 23.04
N GLN A 821 0.78 5.00 22.94
CA GLN A 821 -0.06 4.16 23.79
C GLN A 821 0.12 2.67 23.43
N GLN A 822 0.26 2.34 22.13
CA GLN A 822 0.59 0.98 21.70
C GLN A 822 1.97 0.52 22.24
N GLU A 823 2.97 1.41 22.29
CA GLU A 823 4.27 1.12 22.91
C GLU A 823 4.18 0.92 24.43
N ALA A 824 3.40 1.75 25.12
CA ALA A 824 3.15 1.58 26.55
C ALA A 824 2.45 0.22 26.84
N ASN A 825 1.49 -0.14 26.00
CA ASN A 825 0.78 -1.42 26.06
C ASN A 825 1.69 -2.62 25.77
N LEU A 826 2.65 -2.47 24.86
CA LEU A 826 3.69 -3.48 24.60
C LEU A 826 4.50 -3.71 25.86
N ALA A 827 5.00 -2.65 26.50
CA ALA A 827 5.78 -2.75 27.74
C ALA A 827 4.97 -3.43 28.86
N ALA A 828 3.71 -3.04 29.06
CA ALA A 828 2.82 -3.67 30.03
C ALA A 828 2.58 -5.16 29.73
N SER A 829 2.41 -5.54 28.46
CA SER A 829 2.25 -6.93 28.05
C SER A 829 3.52 -7.76 28.31
N LEU A 830 4.69 -7.17 28.10
CA LEU A 830 5.96 -7.80 28.44
C LEU A 830 6.05 -8.02 29.95
N ASP A 831 5.75 -7.03 30.77
CA ASP A 831 5.77 -7.17 32.23
C ASP A 831 4.80 -8.28 32.72
N GLU A 832 3.61 -8.39 32.12
CA GLU A 832 2.63 -9.40 32.53
C GLU A 832 2.96 -10.80 32.02
N TYR A 833 3.44 -10.98 30.78
CA TYR A 833 3.53 -12.30 30.13
C TYR A 833 4.95 -12.83 29.91
N LEU A 834 5.98 -12.01 30.07
CA LEU A 834 7.37 -12.44 29.95
C LEU A 834 7.74 -13.43 31.07
N ARG A 835 8.59 -14.39 30.72
CA ARG A 835 9.14 -15.34 31.68
C ARG A 835 10.20 -14.66 32.55
N LEU A 836 10.18 -14.94 33.85
CA LEU A 836 11.15 -14.38 34.80
C LEU A 836 12.59 -14.65 34.37
N GLY A 837 13.40 -13.59 34.36
CA GLY A 837 14.84 -13.65 34.06
C GLY A 837 15.20 -13.69 32.58
N MET A 838 14.22 -13.53 31.69
CA MET A 838 14.47 -13.30 30.26
C MET A 838 14.68 -11.81 30.00
N GLU A 839 15.55 -11.49 29.04
CA GLU A 839 15.80 -10.16 28.51
C GLU A 839 15.18 -10.05 27.13
N VAL A 840 14.56 -8.90 26.82
CA VAL A 840 13.83 -8.71 25.56
C VAL A 840 14.45 -7.57 24.77
N SER A 841 14.81 -7.83 23.51
CA SER A 841 15.18 -6.79 22.53
C SER A 841 14.04 -6.58 21.55
N THR A 842 13.70 -5.34 21.27
CA THR A 842 12.64 -4.97 20.31
C THR A 842 13.23 -4.46 19.01
N VAL A 843 12.80 -5.03 17.89
CA VAL A 843 13.24 -4.67 16.54
C VAL A 843 12.02 -4.37 15.69
N TYR A 844 11.86 -3.12 15.31
CA TYR A 844 10.78 -2.71 14.41
C TYR A 844 11.15 -2.99 12.96
N LYS A 845 10.23 -3.63 12.24
CA LYS A 845 10.30 -3.93 10.81
C LYS A 845 9.32 -3.01 10.08
N ASN A 846 9.87 -2.00 9.40
CA ASN A 846 9.14 -1.04 8.57
C ASN A 846 9.50 -1.25 7.11
#